data_AF-A0A972S1Q3-F1
#
_entry.id   AF-A0A972S1Q3-F1
#
_cell.length_a   1.000
_cell.length_b   1.000
_cell.length_c   1.000
_cell.angle_alpha   90.00
_cell.angle_beta   90.00
_cell.angle_gamma   90.00
#
_symmetry.space_group_name_H-M   'P 1'
#
loop_
_entity.id
_entity.type
_entity.pdbx_description
1 polymer ?
#
loop_
_entity_poly.entity_id
_entity_poly.type
_entity_poly.pdbx_seq_one_letter_code
_entity_poly.pdbx_strand_id
1 'polypeptide(L)'
;MKTLTRIIIGLLFSFSLSFAKVAGMDSYCAYPPFLATSITPNVLIMLDNSGSMKVTMYLQDNIRWNKTCGGTPFSNFNPEKNYYGMFDSSKNYRYNPNIPIDTTPYSGIPYNVNVDTAIKGAFIESDCKPSFDDNCWSGNFLNWLVTRRIDAARMVLVGGKVENRDGYDYDSDGAKEWKIIGNNEPSDSSFCKTFPESQDFSPFSEKTVFQISSPADSGEVREKYDPYPKILPTQKFPIDIKNSLGRIIGEIGVISLTHEWKTVKLKNEYKDPVVIAKPLSYNGGQPAILRIKNVSSNSFDIKIQEWLYLDGQHTTETVYYMVIEKGDHYIPEGKKLIAGKVNTSKYIKNDCNGDYFASWEEINFSSGFFFSSFFGFSEEPIVLTSITTYNDPEPVVTRLTDITKYGFKVALQEEEAKTDGHGEETISFVAIEPGIISLDNNLLLEIGKEEVDSNFKRLILPNEGILALLADLQTTNGADTASLRFKNYQNLYVDIKVEEEKSCDSETSHTKETVGYMILKVPAFNIAVITEEEPKGILHDIYDKVRLGISFYRFNIDAKNIYIRNRLDGGTLRFYLPKNPFVKKPSVYGGYRISDGYIGSSLENMIDTIEHYPLVWGTTPIAENLWEVIQYFEQDYPYYSDEDFELATDDNPEKDPYFYPEYSKKVRCAKSFVLIFTDGEPYKDANIPCELVDYDEDNLICSDCLQSKNCDCCSTNPDAHGANNLDDVAYWAHWDKEKNTYRDLREDLDGNQYLTIYTVGFAGGEIRQILQDTADNAGGKAYAAEDGAALKSAILEAINDILKKTTSSTSVSAFAERTKKGALAIQAVFYPEKEFKSYQTTWIGYLYSYWLYNKVNAQNLREDTDKDKILSETDNILEFSIDSSGSLKIFAYEPDVDGNKGELAKTYSSLDEVAYVWEAGEKLKERHPDDRKIYTVSEFNHLIEFVPAKSDYFEEYLGNPDNFPECLGFFKSRKIENLINYIRGEEIEGCRSRVVDSWGNNWKLADIVYSTPIVVNYPEKGYSVVYTGSNGGMLHAFKAGYL
;
A
#
# COMPACT_ATOMS: atom_id res chain seq x y z
N MET A 1 -63.36 29.10 30.78
CA MET A 1 -63.48 30.01 29.63
C MET A 1 -63.00 29.25 28.39
N LYS A 2 -63.94 28.99 27.46
CA LYS A 2 -63.82 28.55 26.05
C LYS A 2 -63.08 27.22 25.74
N THR A 3 -63.73 26.07 25.55
CA THR A 3 -64.51 25.52 24.38
C THR A 3 -63.73 25.10 23.13
N LEU A 4 -63.81 23.79 22.85
CA LEU A 4 -64.04 23.08 21.57
C LEU A 4 -63.27 23.50 20.30
N THR A 5 -62.70 22.54 19.55
CA THR A 5 -63.35 21.84 18.39
C THR A 5 -62.44 20.76 17.79
N ARG A 6 -63.07 19.66 17.33
CA ARG A 6 -62.55 18.44 16.67
C ARG A 6 -61.81 18.70 15.34
N ILE A 7 -61.01 17.73 14.87
CA ILE A 7 -61.26 16.90 13.66
C ILE A 7 -60.29 15.70 13.66
N ILE A 8 -60.87 14.50 13.58
CA ILE A 8 -60.26 13.23 13.16
C ILE A 8 -60.43 13.16 11.64
N ILE A 9 -59.39 12.83 10.87
CA ILE A 9 -59.42 12.05 9.63
C ILE A 9 -57.99 11.53 9.39
N GLY A 10 -57.90 10.24 9.08
CA GLY A 10 -56.71 9.42 9.21
C GLY A 10 -55.60 9.69 8.19
N LEU A 11 -54.40 9.33 8.62
CA LEU A 11 -53.24 9.09 7.78
C LEU A 11 -52.85 7.63 8.00
N LEU A 12 -53.17 6.82 6.98
CA LEU A 12 -52.57 5.54 6.70
C LEU A 12 -51.05 5.74 6.63
N PHE A 13 -50.34 5.47 7.73
CA PHE A 13 -48.92 5.19 7.67
C PHE A 13 -48.78 3.75 7.20
N SER A 14 -48.56 3.58 5.89
CA SER A 14 -47.98 2.36 5.35
C SER A 14 -46.55 2.25 5.88
N PHE A 15 -46.38 1.54 6.99
CA PHE A 15 -45.10 0.92 7.31
C PHE A 15 -44.83 -0.11 6.20
N SER A 16 -43.96 0.20 5.26
CA SER A 16 -43.31 -0.83 4.45
C SER A 16 -42.42 -1.61 5.40
N LEU A 17 -42.89 -2.79 5.81
CA LEU A 17 -42.03 -3.80 6.41
C LEU A 17 -40.96 -4.17 5.38
N SER A 18 -39.69 -3.88 5.68
CA SER A 18 -38.57 -4.55 5.02
C SER A 18 -38.64 -6.03 5.39
N PHE A 19 -39.27 -6.83 4.53
CA PHE A 19 -39.10 -8.27 4.56
C PHE A 19 -37.65 -8.56 4.15
N ALA A 20 -36.85 -9.12 5.05
CA ALA A 20 -35.66 -9.85 4.63
C ALA A 20 -36.11 -10.92 3.63
N LYS A 21 -35.73 -10.79 2.35
CA LYS A 21 -35.98 -11.83 1.35
C LYS A 21 -35.21 -13.07 1.78
N VAL A 22 -35.95 -14.17 2.00
CA VAL A 22 -35.40 -15.52 2.18
C VAL A 22 -34.74 -15.94 0.87
N ALA A 23 -33.54 -16.52 0.95
CA ALA A 23 -32.81 -17.04 -0.21
C ALA A 23 -33.68 -17.98 -1.05
N GLY A 24 -33.73 -17.78 -2.37
CA GLY A 24 -34.44 -18.63 -3.33
C GLY A 24 -33.69 -19.95 -3.61
N MET A 25 -34.44 -20.98 -4.02
CA MET A 25 -34.00 -22.37 -4.26
C MET A 25 -32.85 -22.50 -5.27
N ASP A 26 -32.68 -21.54 -6.17
CA ASP A 26 -31.66 -21.47 -7.22
C ASP A 26 -30.22 -21.34 -6.64
N SER A 27 -30.12 -21.04 -5.34
CA SER A 27 -28.87 -20.74 -4.62
C SER A 27 -28.10 -21.97 -4.13
N TYR A 28 -28.65 -23.19 -4.25
CA TYR A 28 -28.10 -24.40 -3.62
C TYR A 28 -27.91 -25.55 -4.62
N CYS A 29 -26.66 -25.87 -4.93
CA CYS A 29 -26.32 -27.12 -5.59
C CYS A 29 -26.03 -28.20 -4.53
N ALA A 30 -26.89 -29.20 -4.40
CA ALA A 30 -26.64 -30.36 -3.52
C ALA A 30 -25.92 -31.46 -4.31
N TYR A 31 -24.61 -31.63 -4.08
CA TYR A 31 -23.81 -32.70 -4.70
C TYR A 31 -23.26 -33.65 -3.64
N PRO A 32 -23.30 -34.98 -3.83
CA PRO A 32 -22.65 -35.90 -2.89
C PRO A 32 -21.16 -35.55 -2.70
N PRO A 33 -20.64 -35.55 -1.45
CA PRO A 33 -19.26 -35.17 -1.14
C PRO A 33 -18.19 -36.07 -1.77
N PHE A 34 -18.58 -37.24 -2.31
CA PHE A 34 -17.67 -38.12 -3.07
C PHE A 34 -17.48 -37.69 -4.54
N LEU A 35 -18.30 -36.74 -5.01
CA LEU A 35 -18.23 -36.11 -6.34
C LEU A 35 -17.91 -34.61 -6.27
N ALA A 36 -18.10 -33.99 -5.10
CA ALA A 36 -17.80 -32.58 -4.90
C ALA A 36 -16.30 -32.37 -4.71
N THR A 37 -15.57 -32.23 -5.81
CA THR A 37 -14.46 -31.27 -5.79
C THR A 37 -15.11 -29.91 -5.54
N SER A 38 -14.89 -29.31 -4.37
CA SER A 38 -15.31 -27.93 -4.11
C SER A 38 -14.81 -27.06 -5.26
N ILE A 39 -15.70 -26.50 -6.06
CA ILE A 39 -15.32 -25.58 -7.13
C ILE A 39 -14.75 -24.34 -6.43
N THR A 40 -13.46 -24.10 -6.60
CA THR A 40 -12.78 -22.93 -6.05
C THR A 40 -13.43 -21.67 -6.61
N PRO A 41 -13.85 -20.71 -5.78
CA PRO A 41 -14.54 -19.52 -6.27
C PRO A 41 -13.62 -18.59 -7.03
N ASN A 42 -14.21 -17.79 -7.93
CA ASN A 42 -13.51 -16.73 -8.64
C ASN A 42 -13.48 -15.47 -7.76
N VAL A 43 -12.32 -14.91 -7.50
CA VAL A 43 -12.15 -13.68 -6.70
C VAL A 43 -11.28 -12.70 -7.48
N LEU A 44 -11.86 -11.59 -7.91
CA LEU A 44 -11.13 -10.49 -8.54
C LEU A 44 -10.90 -9.36 -7.54
N ILE A 45 -9.66 -8.90 -7.38
CA ILE A 45 -9.32 -7.80 -6.48
C ILE A 45 -9.07 -6.54 -7.30
N MET A 46 -9.92 -5.52 -7.12
CA MET A 46 -9.71 -4.19 -7.68
C MET A 46 -8.77 -3.43 -6.75
N LEU A 47 -7.58 -3.07 -7.24
CA LEU A 47 -6.53 -2.44 -6.47
C LEU A 47 -6.40 -0.95 -6.80
N ASP A 48 -6.24 -0.15 -5.75
CA ASP A 48 -6.00 1.29 -5.84
C ASP A 48 -4.54 1.60 -6.17
N ASN A 49 -4.32 2.25 -7.31
CA ASN A 49 -3.05 2.85 -7.71
C ASN A 49 -3.14 4.38 -7.83
N SER A 50 -4.09 5.01 -7.17
CA SER A 50 -4.22 6.46 -7.16
C SER A 50 -3.05 7.11 -6.39
N GLY A 51 -2.81 8.39 -6.67
CA GLY A 51 -1.71 9.14 -6.07
C GLY A 51 -1.80 9.26 -4.54
N SER A 52 -2.98 9.10 -3.93
CA SER A 52 -3.13 9.07 -2.46
C SER A 52 -2.37 7.92 -1.81
N MET A 53 -2.15 6.81 -2.53
CA MET A 53 -1.34 5.69 -2.07
C MET A 53 0.14 6.07 -1.86
N LYS A 54 0.61 7.17 -2.45
CA LYS A 54 1.95 7.74 -2.22
C LYS A 54 2.06 8.49 -0.90
N VAL A 55 0.96 8.80 -0.22
CA VAL A 55 0.99 9.56 1.03
C VAL A 55 1.55 8.68 2.17
N THR A 56 2.24 9.31 3.13
CA THR A 56 2.67 8.62 4.36
C THR A 56 1.48 7.96 5.04
N MET A 57 1.67 6.73 5.52
CA MET A 57 0.65 5.96 6.25
C MET A 57 0.24 6.68 7.54
N TYR A 58 1.23 7.19 8.27
CA TYR A 58 1.06 7.82 9.58
C TYR A 58 1.11 9.35 9.49
N LEU A 59 -0.05 9.95 9.18
CA LEU A 59 -0.26 11.40 9.12
C LEU A 59 -0.51 11.99 10.51
N GLN A 60 -0.22 13.28 10.66
CA GLN A 60 -0.65 14.06 11.83
C GLN A 60 -2.13 14.41 11.74
N ASP A 61 -2.81 14.45 12.89
CA ASP A 61 -4.24 14.72 12.98
C ASP A 61 -4.65 15.98 12.20
N ASN A 62 -5.79 15.91 11.51
CA ASN A 62 -6.36 16.97 10.67
C ASN A 62 -5.55 17.36 9.44
N ILE A 63 -4.54 16.58 9.06
CA ILE A 63 -3.78 16.78 7.81
C ILE A 63 -4.16 15.69 6.81
N ARG A 64 -4.83 16.09 5.71
CA ARG A 64 -5.26 15.17 4.64
C ARG A 64 -4.16 14.85 3.63
N TRP A 65 -3.17 15.73 3.47
CA TRP A 65 -2.16 15.63 2.42
C TRP A 65 -0.75 15.90 2.95
N ASN A 66 0.23 15.33 2.25
CA ASN A 66 1.62 15.45 2.63
C ASN A 66 2.10 16.91 2.57
N LYS A 67 2.63 17.45 3.67
CA LYS A 67 3.29 18.75 3.64
C LYS A 67 4.72 18.52 3.16
N THR A 68 5.10 19.22 2.09
CA THR A 68 6.53 19.38 1.76
C THR A 68 7.25 19.99 2.96
N CYS A 69 8.56 19.75 3.06
CA CYS A 69 9.40 20.18 4.18
C CYS A 69 9.48 21.70 4.41
N GLY A 70 8.74 22.53 3.67
CA GLY A 70 8.54 23.95 3.94
C GLY A 70 7.51 24.26 5.04
N GLY A 71 6.78 23.26 5.56
CA GLY A 71 5.83 23.39 6.67
C GLY A 71 6.33 22.80 7.99
N THR A 72 5.52 22.87 9.05
CA THR A 72 5.81 22.20 10.34
C THR A 72 5.91 20.68 10.14
N PRO A 73 7.04 20.04 10.50
CA PRO A 73 7.19 18.59 10.42
C PRO A 73 6.19 17.83 11.30
N PHE A 74 5.77 16.64 10.87
CA PHE A 74 4.88 15.80 11.68
C PHE A 74 5.59 15.28 12.92
N SER A 75 4.90 15.33 14.07
CA SER A 75 5.50 15.03 15.38
C SER A 75 4.70 14.08 16.26
N ASN A 76 3.71 13.40 15.69
CA ASN A 76 2.77 12.52 16.38
C ASN A 76 3.27 11.07 16.51
N PHE A 77 4.58 10.85 16.67
CA PHE A 77 5.06 9.51 17.03
C PHE A 77 4.58 9.16 18.44
N ASN A 78 3.98 7.99 18.59
CA ASN A 78 3.59 7.43 19.87
C ASN A 78 4.37 6.11 20.09
N PRO A 79 5.35 6.07 21.00
CA PRO A 79 6.12 4.86 21.30
C PRO A 79 5.27 3.65 21.75
N GLU A 80 4.06 3.88 22.25
CA GLU A 80 3.12 2.83 22.69
C GLU A 80 2.30 2.23 21.53
N LYS A 81 2.26 2.87 20.36
CA LYS A 81 1.60 2.35 19.15
C LYS A 81 2.60 1.51 18.35
N ASN A 82 2.17 0.33 17.91
CA ASN A 82 2.91 -0.45 16.93
C ASN A 82 2.58 0.08 15.52
N TYR A 83 3.59 0.60 14.83
CA TYR A 83 3.48 1.06 13.45
C TYR A 83 3.85 -0.10 12.52
N TYR A 84 2.92 -0.46 11.64
CA TYR A 84 3.10 -1.45 10.58
C TYR A 84 3.90 -0.88 9.40
N GLY A 85 4.73 -1.72 8.78
CA GLY A 85 5.54 -1.32 7.64
C GLY A 85 6.54 -2.39 7.25
N MET A 86 7.64 -1.96 6.64
CA MET A 86 8.69 -2.84 6.15
C MET A 86 9.56 -3.43 7.27
N PHE A 87 9.64 -2.74 8.41
CA PHE A 87 10.42 -3.16 9.56
C PHE A 87 9.51 -3.92 10.54
N ASP A 88 10.03 -4.93 11.22
CA ASP A 88 9.35 -5.48 12.41
C ASP A 88 9.38 -4.43 13.54
N SER A 89 8.21 -4.01 14.00
CA SER A 89 8.06 -2.96 15.02
C SER A 89 8.63 -3.37 16.39
N SER A 90 8.78 -4.67 16.66
CA SER A 90 9.32 -5.19 17.91
C SER A 90 10.86 -5.27 17.92
N LYS A 91 11.51 -5.05 16.78
CA LYS A 91 12.95 -5.25 16.59
C LYS A 91 13.71 -3.94 16.38
N ASN A 92 15.03 -4.02 16.49
CA ASN A 92 15.94 -2.91 16.23
C ASN A 92 16.86 -3.23 15.05
N TYR A 93 17.42 -2.18 14.45
CA TYR A 93 18.16 -2.28 13.20
C TYR A 93 19.44 -1.44 13.25
N ARG A 94 20.49 -1.93 12.61
CA ARG A 94 21.68 -1.14 12.29
C ARG A 94 21.70 -0.84 10.79
N TYR A 95 22.13 0.35 10.42
CA TYR A 95 22.36 0.64 9.01
C TYR A 95 23.76 0.17 8.60
N ASN A 96 23.85 -0.71 7.62
CA ASN A 96 25.11 -1.12 7.02
C ASN A 96 25.28 -0.38 5.69
N PRO A 97 26.24 0.57 5.56
CA PRO A 97 26.42 1.35 4.34
C PRO A 97 27.08 0.57 3.19
N ASN A 98 27.53 -0.68 3.42
CA ASN A 98 28.33 -1.43 2.45
C ASN A 98 27.54 -2.44 1.62
N ILE A 99 26.26 -2.70 1.96
CA ILE A 99 25.43 -3.67 1.24
C ILE A 99 25.28 -3.22 -0.23
N PRO A 100 25.67 -4.05 -1.21
CA PRO A 100 25.60 -3.68 -2.62
C PRO A 100 24.16 -3.73 -3.18
N ILE A 101 23.95 -3.10 -4.34
CA ILE A 101 22.77 -3.30 -5.20
C ILE A 101 22.90 -4.64 -5.94
N ASP A 102 21.81 -5.42 -5.99
CA ASP A 102 21.68 -6.47 -7.00
C ASP A 102 21.28 -5.83 -8.34
N THR A 103 22.16 -5.88 -9.34
CA THR A 103 21.88 -5.32 -10.67
C THR A 103 21.08 -6.26 -11.56
N THR A 104 20.96 -7.54 -11.20
CA THR A 104 20.35 -8.56 -12.07
C THR A 104 18.89 -8.29 -12.44
N PRO A 105 18.00 -7.81 -11.53
CA PRO A 105 16.60 -7.52 -11.85
C PRO A 105 16.45 -6.32 -12.80
N TYR A 106 17.44 -5.42 -12.79
CA TYR A 106 17.44 -4.20 -13.61
C TYR A 106 18.08 -4.42 -14.99
N SER A 107 19.01 -5.37 -15.10
CA SER A 107 19.77 -5.63 -16.31
C SER A 107 19.07 -6.59 -17.27
N GLY A 108 19.12 -6.33 -18.57
CA GLY A 108 18.58 -7.21 -19.61
C GLY A 108 17.15 -6.89 -20.04
N ILE A 109 16.64 -7.65 -21.01
CA ILE A 109 15.26 -7.51 -21.50
C ILE A 109 14.35 -8.24 -20.50
N PRO A 110 13.27 -7.62 -19.99
CA PRO A 110 12.63 -6.40 -20.49
C PRO A 110 13.09 -5.08 -19.86
N TYR A 111 13.70 -5.05 -18.68
CA TYR A 111 13.90 -3.83 -17.88
C TYR A 111 14.95 -2.85 -18.45
N ASN A 112 16.15 -3.34 -18.74
CA ASN A 112 17.31 -2.59 -19.25
C ASN A 112 17.51 -1.21 -18.58
N VAL A 113 17.39 -1.19 -17.24
CA VAL A 113 17.61 0.00 -16.42
C VAL A 113 19.03 -0.03 -15.88
N ASN A 114 19.77 1.05 -16.12
CA ASN A 114 21.10 1.20 -15.57
C ASN A 114 21.00 1.81 -14.16
N VAL A 115 21.21 1.01 -13.13
CA VAL A 115 21.19 1.47 -11.73
C VAL A 115 22.60 1.89 -11.28
N ASP A 116 22.68 2.86 -10.38
CA ASP A 116 23.97 3.36 -9.89
C ASP A 116 24.55 2.45 -8.79
N THR A 117 25.47 1.56 -9.18
CA THR A 117 26.18 0.66 -8.25
C THR A 117 27.06 1.35 -7.19
N ALA A 118 27.28 2.67 -7.30
CA ALA A 118 27.90 3.44 -6.21
C ALA A 118 26.97 3.61 -4.99
N ILE A 119 25.66 3.39 -5.19
CA ILE A 119 24.64 3.48 -4.16
C ILE A 119 24.61 2.15 -3.42
N LYS A 120 24.80 2.23 -2.10
CA LYS A 120 24.94 1.09 -1.23
C LYS A 120 24.24 1.34 0.09
N GLY A 121 23.92 0.24 0.75
CA GLY A 121 23.48 0.21 2.12
C GLY A 121 22.02 -0.16 2.28
N ALA A 122 21.74 -0.80 3.40
CA ALA A 122 20.41 -1.18 3.85
C ALA A 122 20.45 -1.40 5.38
N PHE A 123 19.28 -1.48 5.98
CA PHE A 123 19.11 -1.86 7.38
C PHE A 123 19.20 -3.38 7.55
N ILE A 124 19.87 -3.81 8.61
CA ILE A 124 19.93 -5.21 9.05
C ILE A 124 19.39 -5.26 10.47
N GLU A 125 18.58 -6.28 10.75
CA GLU A 125 18.12 -6.60 12.10
C GLU A 125 19.31 -6.76 13.07
N SER A 126 19.15 -6.26 14.29
CA SER A 126 20.20 -6.34 15.32
C SER A 126 19.63 -6.22 16.72
N ASP A 127 20.23 -6.92 17.69
CA ASP A 127 19.92 -6.83 19.13
C ASP A 127 20.42 -5.51 19.78
N CYS A 128 20.70 -4.49 18.98
CA CYS A 128 21.16 -3.20 19.46
C CYS A 128 20.06 -2.46 20.26
N LYS A 129 20.46 -1.46 21.05
CA LYS A 129 19.53 -0.60 21.78
C LYS A 129 19.67 0.83 21.26
N PRO A 130 18.60 1.46 20.74
CA PRO A 130 18.71 2.80 20.20
C PRO A 130 19.17 3.80 21.26
N SER A 131 20.13 4.65 20.88
CA SER A 131 20.61 5.76 21.68
C SER A 131 21.34 6.77 20.79
N PHE A 132 21.45 8.02 21.22
CA PHE A 132 22.25 9.05 20.56
C PHE A 132 23.67 8.55 20.22
N ASP A 133 24.12 8.81 18.98
CA ASP A 133 25.43 8.41 18.45
C ASP A 133 25.73 6.89 18.42
N ASP A 134 24.77 6.01 18.71
CA ASP A 134 24.86 4.58 18.41
C ASP A 134 24.04 4.31 17.14
N ASN A 135 24.67 3.78 16.08
CA ASN A 135 24.06 3.41 14.78
C ASN A 135 22.99 2.31 14.94
N CYS A 136 21.94 2.58 15.70
CA CYS A 136 20.88 1.69 16.11
C CYS A 136 19.55 2.43 16.05
N TRP A 137 18.58 1.80 15.42
CA TRP A 137 17.27 2.36 15.12
C TRP A 137 16.19 1.43 15.64
N SER A 138 15.13 2.00 16.20
CA SER A 138 13.91 1.25 16.49
C SER A 138 13.15 0.97 15.19
N GLY A 139 12.78 -0.30 14.95
CA GLY A 139 11.91 -0.68 13.83
C GLY A 139 10.55 0.01 13.87
N ASN A 140 10.00 0.18 15.08
CA ASN A 140 8.75 0.92 15.28
C ASN A 140 8.87 2.39 14.83
N PHE A 141 9.97 3.03 15.21
CA PHE A 141 10.24 4.42 14.82
C PHE A 141 10.47 4.53 13.31
N LEU A 142 11.19 3.58 12.70
CA LEU A 142 11.40 3.54 11.25
C LEU A 142 10.08 3.39 10.49
N ASN A 143 9.18 2.48 10.90
CA ASN A 143 7.86 2.33 10.27
C ASN A 143 7.02 3.61 10.38
N TRP A 144 6.99 4.24 11.56
CA TRP A 144 6.34 5.55 11.68
C TRP A 144 6.98 6.55 10.72
N LEU A 145 8.31 6.52 10.60
CA LEU A 145 9.06 7.51 9.84
C LEU A 145 8.85 7.38 8.33
N VAL A 146 8.92 6.17 7.76
CA VAL A 146 9.08 5.98 6.31
C VAL A 146 7.86 5.43 5.57
N THR A 147 6.96 4.70 6.24
CA THR A 147 5.95 3.89 5.54
C THR A 147 4.94 4.76 4.81
N ARG A 148 4.83 4.60 3.48
CA ARG A 148 3.70 5.09 2.69
C ARG A 148 2.57 4.06 2.66
N ARG A 149 1.36 4.50 2.28
CA ARG A 149 0.19 3.62 2.18
C ARG A 149 0.44 2.45 1.23
N ILE A 150 1.08 2.70 0.09
CA ILE A 150 1.47 1.64 -0.85
C ILE A 150 2.50 0.66 -0.26
N ASP A 151 3.44 1.13 0.57
CA ASP A 151 4.42 0.24 1.20
C ASP A 151 3.70 -0.73 2.14
N ALA A 152 2.80 -0.22 2.97
CA ALA A 152 1.95 -1.04 3.84
C ALA A 152 1.07 -2.01 3.04
N ALA A 153 0.43 -1.55 1.96
CA ALA A 153 -0.42 -2.40 1.12
C ALA A 153 0.38 -3.53 0.44
N ARG A 154 1.57 -3.23 -0.12
CA ARG A 154 2.46 -4.24 -0.71
C ARG A 154 2.97 -5.23 0.34
N MET A 155 3.33 -4.75 1.54
CA MET A 155 3.69 -5.62 2.67
C MET A 155 2.57 -6.62 2.99
N VAL A 156 1.32 -6.16 3.01
CA VAL A 156 0.15 -7.02 3.28
C VAL A 156 -0.13 -8.00 2.15
N LEU A 157 -0.17 -7.52 0.90
CA LEU A 157 -0.60 -8.33 -0.25
C LEU A 157 0.48 -9.32 -0.68
N VAL A 158 1.73 -8.88 -0.77
CA VAL A 158 2.82 -9.63 -1.42
C VAL A 158 4.11 -9.70 -0.59
N GLY A 159 4.15 -9.16 0.63
CA GLY A 159 5.36 -9.14 1.45
C GLY A 159 6.30 -7.97 1.16
N GLY A 160 5.81 -6.94 0.48
CA GLY A 160 6.57 -5.71 0.18
C GLY A 160 7.02 -5.66 -1.26
N LYS A 161 7.74 -4.61 -1.63
CA LYS A 161 8.45 -4.56 -2.91
C LYS A 161 9.85 -5.09 -2.68
N VAL A 162 10.24 -6.16 -3.37
CA VAL A 162 11.53 -6.82 -3.15
C VAL A 162 12.45 -6.56 -4.33
N GLU A 163 13.71 -6.24 -4.07
CA GLU A 163 14.72 -6.00 -5.12
C GLU A 163 14.83 -7.20 -6.07
N ASN A 164 14.92 -8.42 -5.51
CA ASN A 164 14.93 -9.67 -6.26
C ASN A 164 14.17 -10.77 -5.49
N ARG A 165 13.08 -11.29 -6.07
CA ARG A 165 12.29 -12.37 -5.47
C ARG A 165 13.01 -13.71 -5.44
N ASP A 166 14.00 -13.93 -6.31
CA ASP A 166 14.83 -15.15 -6.30
C ASP A 166 15.90 -15.16 -5.19
N GLY A 167 16.06 -14.05 -4.45
CA GLY A 167 17.09 -13.83 -3.44
C GLY A 167 18.48 -13.60 -4.04
N TYR A 168 19.31 -12.85 -3.32
CA TYR A 168 20.66 -12.46 -3.72
C TYR A 168 21.66 -12.69 -2.58
N ASP A 169 22.91 -12.98 -2.93
CA ASP A 169 24.01 -13.19 -1.99
C ASP A 169 24.73 -11.85 -1.74
N TYR A 170 24.19 -11.04 -0.82
CA TYR A 170 24.73 -9.70 -0.55
C TYR A 170 26.08 -9.72 0.17
N ASP A 171 26.34 -10.76 0.97
CA ASP A 171 27.55 -10.92 1.77
C ASP A 171 28.62 -11.80 1.09
N SER A 172 28.33 -12.34 -0.09
CA SER A 172 29.21 -13.24 -0.86
C SER A 172 29.62 -14.50 -0.08
N ASP A 173 28.75 -14.98 0.80
CA ASP A 173 28.97 -16.15 1.65
C ASP A 173 28.20 -17.40 1.18
N GLY A 174 27.40 -17.25 0.12
CA GLY A 174 26.58 -18.29 -0.48
C GLY A 174 25.17 -18.41 0.08
N ALA A 175 24.81 -17.65 1.12
CA ALA A 175 23.44 -17.55 1.60
C ALA A 175 22.65 -16.55 0.74
N LYS A 176 21.41 -16.89 0.40
CA LYS A 176 20.51 -15.96 -0.28
C LYS A 176 19.71 -15.18 0.75
N GLU A 177 19.64 -13.89 0.55
CA GLU A 177 18.83 -12.97 1.35
C GLU A 177 17.94 -12.13 0.42
N TRP A 178 16.94 -11.47 1.00
CA TRP A 178 16.00 -10.63 0.27
C TRP A 178 16.08 -9.21 0.79
N LYS A 179 16.09 -8.24 -0.12
CA LYS A 179 16.08 -6.82 0.22
C LYS A 179 14.73 -6.20 -0.11
N ILE A 180 13.96 -5.86 0.92
CA ILE A 180 12.70 -5.14 0.78
C ILE A 180 13.02 -3.66 0.60
N ILE A 181 12.44 -3.00 -0.42
CA ILE A 181 12.72 -1.61 -0.80
C ILE A 181 11.45 -0.74 -0.70
N GLY A 182 11.61 0.50 -0.25
CA GLY A 182 10.49 1.44 -0.14
C GLY A 182 10.06 2.02 -1.50
N ASN A 183 8.88 2.61 -1.57
CA ASN A 183 8.37 3.23 -2.80
C ASN A 183 9.24 4.40 -3.29
N ASN A 184 9.63 4.35 -4.56
CA ASN A 184 10.48 5.32 -5.22
C ASN A 184 10.04 5.53 -6.67
N GLU A 185 9.01 6.35 -6.84
CA GLU A 185 8.42 6.69 -8.14
C GLU A 185 8.38 8.20 -8.37
N PRO A 186 8.21 8.66 -9.63
CA PRO A 186 8.02 10.08 -9.92
C PRO A 186 6.82 10.68 -9.18
N SER A 187 6.93 11.96 -8.81
CA SER A 187 5.91 12.68 -8.02
C SER A 187 5.65 12.11 -6.62
N ASP A 188 6.59 11.32 -6.09
CA ASP A 188 6.67 10.96 -4.68
C ASP A 188 7.17 12.16 -3.86
N SER A 189 6.26 13.06 -3.52
CA SER A 189 6.59 14.24 -2.74
C SER A 189 7.35 13.89 -1.45
N SER A 190 8.38 14.67 -1.17
CA SER A 190 9.14 14.57 0.09
C SER A 190 8.29 15.05 1.28
N PHE A 191 8.55 14.49 2.45
CA PHE A 191 7.88 14.88 3.68
C PHE A 191 8.81 14.84 4.88
N CYS A 192 8.48 15.62 5.91
CA CYS A 192 9.32 15.80 7.07
C CYS A 192 8.64 15.37 8.36
N LYS A 193 9.37 14.63 9.20
CA LYS A 193 8.93 14.18 10.52
C LYS A 193 9.95 14.51 11.59
N THR A 194 9.52 14.71 12.83
CA THR A 194 10.39 15.00 13.97
C THR A 194 9.79 14.51 15.26
N PHE A 195 10.60 14.16 16.24
CA PHE A 195 10.10 13.75 17.55
C PHE A 195 10.97 14.36 18.65
N PRO A 196 10.40 14.88 19.75
CA PRO A 196 11.19 15.53 20.78
C PRO A 196 12.25 14.61 21.39
N GLU A 197 11.96 13.34 21.62
CA GLU A 197 12.91 12.35 22.16
C GLU A 197 13.45 11.40 21.08
N SER A 198 13.70 11.89 19.85
CA SER A 198 14.18 11.05 18.73
C SER A 198 15.46 10.26 19.03
N GLN A 199 16.30 10.73 19.96
CA GLN A 199 17.52 10.06 20.39
C GLN A 199 17.29 8.74 21.13
N ASP A 200 16.09 8.51 21.65
CA ASP A 200 15.75 7.26 22.34
C ASP A 200 15.37 6.15 21.34
N PHE A 201 15.27 6.49 20.04
CA PHE A 201 14.79 5.60 18.97
C PHE A 201 15.67 5.63 17.71
N SER A 202 16.68 6.49 17.67
CA SER A 202 17.56 6.71 16.51
C SER A 202 18.94 7.20 16.95
N PRO A 203 19.98 7.12 16.10
CA PRO A 203 21.32 7.67 16.38
C PRO A 203 21.36 9.20 16.48
N PHE A 204 20.25 9.90 16.24
CA PHE A 204 20.24 11.36 16.10
C PHE A 204 19.72 12.06 17.36
N SER A 205 20.17 13.30 17.59
CA SER A 205 19.80 14.09 18.77
C SER A 205 18.30 14.38 18.86
N GLU A 206 17.84 14.86 20.02
CA GLU A 206 16.47 15.32 20.21
C GLU A 206 15.99 16.31 19.14
N LYS A 207 14.71 16.20 18.76
CA LYS A 207 14.05 17.10 17.79
C LYS A 207 14.75 17.15 16.43
N THR A 208 15.48 16.11 16.06
CA THR A 208 15.99 15.97 14.70
C THR A 208 14.80 15.91 13.74
N VAL A 209 14.86 16.67 12.65
CA VAL A 209 13.84 16.58 11.60
C VAL A 209 14.40 15.67 10.52
N PHE A 210 13.66 14.61 10.21
CA PHE A 210 13.99 13.63 9.18
C PHE A 210 13.15 13.93 7.94
N GLN A 211 13.82 14.17 6.82
CA GLN A 211 13.19 14.30 5.52
C GLN A 211 13.20 12.94 4.82
N ILE A 212 12.03 12.49 4.41
CA ILE A 212 11.87 11.32 3.55
C ILE A 212 11.73 11.80 2.11
N SER A 213 12.62 11.36 1.24
CA SER A 213 12.68 11.81 -0.15
C SER A 213 12.81 10.64 -1.13
N SER A 214 12.24 10.84 -2.32
CA SER A 214 12.37 9.93 -3.45
C SER A 214 13.33 10.55 -4.47
N PRO A 215 14.47 9.92 -4.81
CA PRO A 215 15.34 10.42 -5.87
C PRO A 215 14.65 10.41 -7.25
N ALA A 216 13.59 9.61 -7.42
CA ALA A 216 12.79 9.54 -8.64
C ALA A 216 11.76 10.66 -8.77
N ASP A 217 11.53 11.50 -7.75
CA ASP A 217 10.45 12.51 -7.73
C ASP A 217 10.42 13.39 -8.99
N SER A 218 11.59 13.85 -9.45
CA SER A 218 11.75 14.66 -10.67
C SER A 218 11.48 13.90 -11.98
N GLY A 219 11.57 12.56 -11.97
CA GLY A 219 11.39 11.67 -13.11
C GLY A 219 12.25 12.00 -14.34
N GLU A 220 13.40 12.66 -14.12
CA GLU A 220 14.33 13.05 -15.17
C GLU A 220 15.08 11.84 -15.73
N VAL A 221 15.35 11.85 -17.05
CA VAL A 221 16.17 10.82 -17.68
C VAL A 221 17.61 10.97 -17.19
N ARG A 222 18.16 9.88 -16.65
CA ARG A 222 19.53 9.80 -16.13
C ARG A 222 20.29 8.66 -16.79
N GLU A 223 21.63 8.76 -16.79
CA GLU A 223 22.51 7.68 -17.21
C GLU A 223 22.46 6.51 -16.22
N LYS A 224 22.37 6.83 -14.91
CA LYS A 224 22.24 5.86 -13.82
C LYS A 224 21.14 6.29 -12.86
N TYR A 225 20.36 5.33 -12.35
CA TYR A 225 19.22 5.56 -11.45
C TYR A 225 19.49 5.04 -10.04
N ASP A 226 18.93 5.75 -9.05
CA ASP A 226 18.92 5.34 -7.64
C ASP A 226 17.61 4.61 -7.33
N PRO A 227 17.62 3.31 -7.03
CA PRO A 227 16.41 2.56 -6.77
C PRO A 227 15.83 2.79 -5.38
N TYR A 228 16.54 3.44 -4.46
CA TYR A 228 16.12 3.55 -3.07
C TYR A 228 15.64 4.95 -2.68
N PRO A 229 14.48 5.07 -2.02
CA PRO A 229 14.12 6.31 -1.36
C PRO A 229 15.01 6.49 -0.11
N LYS A 230 15.15 7.74 0.37
CA LYS A 230 16.13 8.09 1.41
C LYS A 230 15.48 8.68 2.66
N ILE A 231 16.13 8.42 3.79
CA ILE A 231 16.00 9.19 5.03
C ILE A 231 17.16 10.18 5.09
N LEU A 232 16.85 11.47 5.22
CA LEU A 232 17.81 12.57 5.33
C LEU A 232 17.61 13.29 6.68
N PRO A 233 18.49 13.07 7.67
CA PRO A 233 18.43 13.80 8.94
C PRO A 233 18.90 15.25 8.70
N THR A 234 18.06 16.21 9.04
CA THR A 234 18.41 17.63 8.92
C THR A 234 19.05 18.15 10.20
N GLN A 235 19.83 19.22 10.07
CA GLN A 235 20.44 19.91 11.21
C GLN A 235 19.87 21.31 11.41
N LYS A 236 19.81 21.75 12.67
CA LYS A 236 19.49 23.14 13.00
C LYS A 236 20.72 24.01 12.79
N PHE A 237 20.57 25.06 11.99
CA PHE A 237 21.56 26.11 11.84
C PHE A 237 21.48 27.14 12.98
N PRO A 238 22.61 27.79 13.36
CA PRO A 238 23.95 27.61 12.80
C PRO A 238 24.73 26.42 13.41
N ILE A 239 25.63 25.85 12.62
CA ILE A 239 26.47 24.68 12.94
C ILE A 239 27.90 25.16 13.24
N ASP A 240 28.45 24.79 14.40
CA ASP A 240 29.81 25.21 14.79
C ASP A 240 30.87 24.45 13.96
N ILE A 241 31.88 25.19 13.50
CA ILE A 241 33.12 24.63 12.95
C ILE A 241 34.16 24.60 14.06
N LYS A 242 34.68 23.41 14.35
CA LYS A 242 35.75 23.20 15.32
C LYS A 242 37.07 22.92 14.62
N ASN A 243 38.16 23.35 15.24
CA ASN A 243 39.50 22.95 14.82
C ASN A 243 39.84 21.53 15.30
N SER A 244 40.98 21.00 14.87
CA SER A 244 41.56 19.70 15.29
C SER A 244 41.72 19.53 16.81
N LEU A 245 41.65 20.62 17.60
CA LEU A 245 41.69 20.60 19.07
C LEU A 245 40.30 20.68 19.72
N GLY A 246 39.22 20.61 18.93
CA GLY A 246 37.84 20.70 19.38
C GLY A 246 37.38 22.11 19.78
N ARG A 247 38.19 23.16 19.50
CA ARG A 247 37.80 24.56 19.79
C ARG A 247 36.96 25.10 18.65
N ILE A 248 35.88 25.80 18.98
CA ILE A 248 35.06 26.52 17.99
C ILE A 248 35.91 27.62 17.36
N ILE A 249 36.02 27.60 16.03
CA ILE A 249 36.73 28.59 15.22
C ILE A 249 35.79 29.33 14.27
N GLY A 250 34.54 28.88 14.15
CA GLY A 250 33.55 29.48 13.27
C GLY A 250 32.20 28.81 13.33
N GLU A 251 31.28 29.25 12.48
CA GLU A 251 29.94 28.70 12.32
C GLU A 251 29.45 28.84 10.88
N ILE A 252 28.64 27.88 10.44
CA ILE A 252 27.89 27.93 9.17
C ILE A 252 26.44 28.22 9.51
N GLY A 253 25.79 29.11 8.78
CA GLY A 253 24.37 29.40 8.92
C GLY A 253 23.65 29.56 7.58
N VAL A 254 22.34 29.70 7.66
CA VAL A 254 21.45 29.93 6.52
C VAL A 254 20.53 31.10 6.81
N ILE A 255 20.20 31.89 5.80
CA ILE A 255 19.31 33.03 5.92
C ILE A 255 18.50 33.25 4.64
N SER A 256 17.21 33.57 4.80
CA SER A 256 16.38 34.09 3.70
C SER A 256 16.48 35.61 3.63
N LEU A 257 16.77 36.14 2.45
CA LEU A 257 17.06 37.55 2.18
C LEU A 257 16.22 38.09 1.02
N THR A 258 16.04 39.41 1.02
CA THR A 258 15.47 40.20 -0.10
C THR A 258 16.43 41.35 -0.40
N HIS A 259 15.98 42.35 -1.16
CA HIS A 259 16.70 43.62 -1.37
C HIS A 259 16.87 44.48 -0.11
N GLU A 260 16.19 44.13 0.98
CA GLU A 260 16.26 44.85 2.26
C GLU A 260 17.42 44.38 3.13
N TRP A 261 18.06 45.31 3.85
CA TRP A 261 19.11 44.99 4.82
C TRP A 261 18.56 44.16 5.98
N LYS A 262 19.22 43.04 6.26
CA LYS A 262 18.91 42.17 7.39
C LYS A 262 20.13 41.91 8.24
N THR A 263 20.00 42.11 9.54
CA THR A 263 21.05 41.78 10.51
C THR A 263 21.03 40.29 10.84
N VAL A 264 22.16 39.63 10.62
CA VAL A 264 22.44 38.27 11.08
C VAL A 264 23.04 38.35 12.47
N LYS A 265 22.44 37.67 13.44
CA LYS A 265 23.04 37.47 14.77
C LYS A 265 23.75 36.13 14.79
N LEU A 266 25.02 36.15 15.20
CA LEU A 266 25.85 34.96 15.31
C LEU A 266 25.55 34.21 16.60
N LYS A 267 25.77 32.90 16.59
CA LYS A 267 25.65 32.05 17.78
C LYS A 267 26.81 32.26 18.74
N ASN A 268 28.01 32.50 18.20
CA ASN A 268 29.22 32.73 18.96
C ASN A 268 29.72 34.18 18.82
N GLU A 269 30.67 34.57 19.68
CA GLU A 269 31.40 35.84 19.57
C GLU A 269 32.82 35.59 19.04
N TYR A 270 33.22 36.39 18.05
CA TYR A 270 34.50 36.32 17.34
C TYR A 270 35.29 37.61 17.53
N LYS A 271 36.61 37.54 17.57
CA LYS A 271 37.47 38.70 17.79
C LYS A 271 37.70 39.49 16.50
N ASP A 272 38.04 38.81 15.40
CA ASP A 272 38.13 39.38 14.06
C ASP A 272 37.43 38.43 13.06
N PRO A 273 36.09 38.49 12.97
CA PRO A 273 35.33 37.55 12.15
C PRO A 273 35.52 37.81 10.64
N VAL A 274 35.83 36.75 9.91
CA VAL A 274 35.83 36.67 8.44
C VAL A 274 34.49 36.07 8.02
N VAL A 275 33.72 36.82 7.23
CA VAL A 275 32.38 36.42 6.78
C VAL A 275 32.41 36.08 5.31
N ILE A 276 31.92 34.90 4.94
CA ILE A 276 31.72 34.44 3.56
C ILE A 276 30.23 34.15 3.37
N ALA A 277 29.57 34.73 2.36
CA ALA A 277 28.20 34.39 2.01
C ALA A 277 27.99 34.44 0.50
N LYS A 278 27.83 33.26 -0.12
CA LYS A 278 27.53 33.02 -1.55
C LYS A 278 27.56 31.51 -1.85
N PRO A 279 26.95 31.02 -2.93
CA PRO A 279 26.13 31.72 -3.93
C PRO A 279 24.72 32.08 -3.45
N LEU A 280 24.00 32.85 -4.28
CA LEU A 280 22.56 33.11 -4.14
C LEU A 280 21.73 31.96 -4.73
N SER A 281 20.62 31.58 -4.09
CA SER A 281 19.68 30.65 -4.73
C SER A 281 19.03 31.27 -5.97
N TYR A 282 18.35 30.47 -6.79
CA TYR A 282 17.67 30.90 -8.02
C TYR A 282 16.14 30.79 -7.89
N ASN A 283 15.55 31.57 -7.00
CA ASN A 283 14.11 31.76 -6.89
C ASN A 283 13.61 32.92 -7.76
N GLY A 284 14.43 33.98 -7.91
CA GLY A 284 14.24 35.12 -8.80
C GLY A 284 15.09 34.99 -10.06
N GLY A 285 14.52 35.34 -11.21
CA GLY A 285 15.21 35.22 -12.51
C GLY A 285 16.17 36.36 -12.82
N GLN A 286 16.15 37.44 -12.04
CA GLN A 286 17.04 38.58 -12.20
C GLN A 286 18.44 38.24 -11.66
N PRO A 287 19.52 38.65 -12.34
CA PRO A 287 20.87 38.54 -11.81
C PRO A 287 21.05 39.51 -10.64
N ALA A 288 21.65 39.00 -9.56
CA ALA A 288 21.85 39.76 -8.34
C ALA A 288 23.06 39.25 -7.56
N ILE A 289 23.54 40.08 -6.64
CA ILE A 289 24.74 39.85 -5.84
C ILE A 289 24.43 40.05 -4.35
N LEU A 290 25.38 39.66 -3.50
CA LEU A 290 25.28 39.85 -2.05
C LEU A 290 26.15 41.00 -1.58
N ARG A 291 25.62 41.84 -0.70
CA ARG A 291 26.37 42.89 -0.02
C ARG A 291 26.32 42.70 1.48
N ILE A 292 27.48 42.83 2.12
CA ILE A 292 27.65 42.72 3.57
C ILE A 292 28.25 44.03 4.10
N LYS A 293 27.80 44.47 5.28
CA LYS A 293 28.41 45.58 6.02
C LYS A 293 28.27 45.37 7.52
N ASN A 294 28.82 46.30 8.30
CA ASN A 294 28.66 46.35 9.76
C ASN A 294 29.06 45.02 10.44
N VAL A 295 30.13 44.38 9.97
CA VAL A 295 30.67 43.16 10.58
C VAL A 295 31.22 43.50 11.96
N SER A 296 30.55 42.98 13.00
CA SER A 296 30.90 43.10 14.42
C SER A 296 31.38 41.75 14.96
N SER A 297 31.72 41.67 16.25
CA SER A 297 32.11 40.40 16.88
C SER A 297 31.01 39.34 16.89
N ASN A 298 29.74 39.71 16.77
CA ASN A 298 28.61 38.78 16.90
C ASN A 298 27.45 39.05 15.92
N SER A 299 27.67 39.90 14.91
CA SER A 299 26.65 40.22 13.91
C SER A 299 27.25 40.76 12.62
N PHE A 300 26.47 40.71 11.55
CA PHE A 300 26.72 41.46 10.32
C PHE A 300 25.40 41.79 9.63
N ASP A 301 25.36 42.82 8.80
CA ASP A 301 24.20 43.14 7.96
C ASP A 301 24.45 42.61 6.55
N ILE A 302 23.43 42.00 5.94
CA ILE A 302 23.49 41.45 4.58
C ILE A 302 22.20 41.77 3.81
N LYS A 303 22.31 41.99 2.49
CA LYS A 303 21.18 42.11 1.57
C LYS A 303 21.51 41.54 0.19
N ILE A 304 20.45 41.31 -0.60
CA ILE A 304 20.54 41.13 -2.04
C ILE A 304 20.64 42.52 -2.69
N GLN A 305 21.48 42.67 -3.70
CA GLN A 305 21.54 43.87 -4.53
C GLN A 305 21.50 43.46 -5.99
N GLU A 306 20.57 44.05 -6.74
CA GLU A 306 20.53 43.92 -8.19
C GLU A 306 21.55 44.85 -8.86
N TRP A 307 21.94 44.51 -10.08
CA TRP A 307 22.74 45.38 -10.96
C TRP A 307 21.99 46.68 -11.31
N LEU A 308 22.69 47.75 -11.69
CA LEU A 308 22.12 49.11 -11.76
C LEU A 308 21.07 49.26 -12.86
N TYR A 309 21.13 48.44 -13.91
CA TYR A 309 20.16 48.46 -15.00
C TYR A 309 18.79 47.82 -14.64
N LEU A 310 18.67 47.24 -13.45
CA LEU A 310 17.42 46.66 -12.94
C LEU A 310 16.66 47.66 -12.03
N ASP A 311 15.52 47.23 -11.47
CA ASP A 311 14.65 48.11 -10.66
C ASP A 311 15.03 48.16 -9.17
N GLY A 312 15.97 47.32 -8.75
CA GLY A 312 16.47 47.26 -7.38
C GLY A 312 15.61 46.44 -6.43
N GLN A 313 14.55 45.79 -6.92
CA GLN A 313 13.68 44.92 -6.14
C GLN A 313 13.91 43.46 -6.46
N HIS A 314 14.42 42.72 -5.46
CA HIS A 314 14.59 41.28 -5.59
C HIS A 314 13.60 40.48 -4.72
N THR A 315 13.21 39.31 -5.22
CA THR A 315 12.41 38.33 -4.47
C THR A 315 13.20 37.71 -3.31
N THR A 316 12.55 36.85 -2.52
CA THR A 316 13.22 36.15 -1.43
C THR A 316 14.13 35.03 -1.94
N GLU A 317 15.41 35.09 -1.58
CA GLU A 317 16.39 34.04 -1.87
C GLU A 317 16.96 33.46 -0.57
N THR A 318 17.47 32.24 -0.65
CA THR A 318 18.20 31.55 0.42
C THR A 318 19.70 31.71 0.20
N VAL A 319 20.42 32.02 1.27
CA VAL A 319 21.87 32.22 1.28
C VAL A 319 22.47 31.49 2.44
N TYR A 320 23.53 30.74 2.17
CA TYR A 320 24.40 30.17 3.19
C TYR A 320 25.53 31.14 3.50
N TYR A 321 25.90 31.22 4.77
CA TYR A 321 27.05 31.99 5.21
C TYR A 321 27.93 31.15 6.11
N MET A 322 29.21 31.51 6.14
CA MET A 322 30.20 31.02 7.07
C MET A 322 30.86 32.21 7.75
N VAL A 323 31.02 32.12 9.06
CA VAL A 323 31.88 33.03 9.84
C VAL A 323 33.01 32.23 10.43
N ILE A 324 34.25 32.66 10.23
CA ILE A 324 35.46 32.05 10.80
C ILE A 324 36.30 33.13 11.47
N GLU A 325 36.89 32.83 12.62
CA GLU A 325 37.87 33.69 13.26
C GLU A 325 39.08 33.88 12.32
N LYS A 326 39.55 35.10 12.11
CA LYS A 326 40.73 35.35 11.27
C LYS A 326 41.97 34.62 11.81
N GLY A 327 42.72 33.98 10.91
CA GLY A 327 43.99 33.33 11.23
C GLY A 327 44.22 32.02 10.49
N ASP A 328 45.29 31.35 10.88
CA ASP A 328 45.66 30.01 10.42
C ASP A 328 45.03 28.96 11.33
N HIS A 329 44.18 28.11 10.76
CA HIS A 329 43.48 27.04 11.45
C HIS A 329 43.77 25.69 10.83
N TYR A 330 43.60 24.65 11.65
CA TYR A 330 43.60 23.27 11.20
C TYR A 330 42.28 22.65 11.64
N ILE A 331 41.44 22.29 10.68
CA ILE A 331 40.18 21.56 10.95
C ILE A 331 40.49 20.05 11.11
N PRO A 332 39.52 19.18 11.47
CA PRO A 332 39.79 17.75 11.64
C PRO A 332 40.55 17.12 10.47
N GLU A 333 41.23 16.02 10.74
CA GLU A 333 42.13 15.34 9.79
C GLU A 333 43.35 16.18 9.36
N GLY A 334 43.64 17.27 10.08
CA GLY A 334 44.83 18.10 9.86
C GLY A 334 44.75 19.01 8.64
N LYS A 335 43.56 19.15 8.03
CA LYS A 335 43.34 20.01 6.86
C LYS A 335 43.51 21.48 7.21
N LYS A 336 44.32 22.19 6.43
CA LYS A 336 44.63 23.61 6.66
C LYS A 336 43.49 24.50 6.16
N LEU A 337 43.16 25.53 6.94
CA LEU A 337 42.23 26.60 6.59
C LEU A 337 42.87 27.94 6.98
N ILE A 338 42.90 28.90 6.05
CA ILE A 338 43.36 30.28 6.31
C ILE A 338 42.18 31.23 6.09
N ALA A 339 41.84 32.00 7.11
CA ALA A 339 40.81 33.03 7.04
C ALA A 339 41.46 34.42 7.17
N GLY A 340 41.19 35.32 6.22
CA GLY A 340 41.83 36.62 6.12
C GLY A 340 40.93 37.73 5.60
N LYS A 341 41.48 38.96 5.61
CA LYS A 341 40.85 40.17 5.08
C LYS A 341 41.88 41.00 4.31
N VAL A 342 41.46 41.63 3.22
CA VAL A 342 42.26 42.57 2.44
C VAL A 342 41.41 43.78 2.07
N ASN A 343 41.98 44.99 2.16
CA ASN A 343 41.38 46.18 1.58
C ASN A 343 41.94 46.37 0.18
N THR A 344 41.08 46.59 -0.81
CA THR A 344 41.54 46.80 -2.17
C THR A 344 40.59 47.69 -2.96
N SER A 345 41.17 48.49 -3.86
CA SER A 345 40.49 49.22 -4.93
C SER A 345 40.91 48.70 -6.31
N LYS A 346 41.55 47.53 -6.36
CA LYS A 346 41.94 46.85 -7.60
C LYS A 346 40.69 46.28 -8.26
N TYR A 347 40.50 46.62 -9.52
CA TYR A 347 39.34 46.21 -10.29
C TYR A 347 39.72 45.67 -11.67
N ILE A 348 38.80 44.88 -12.23
CA ILE A 348 38.82 44.50 -13.64
C ILE A 348 37.58 45.06 -14.33
N LYS A 349 37.70 45.36 -15.62
CA LYS A 349 36.59 45.71 -16.49
C LYS A 349 36.75 45.04 -17.85
N ASN A 350 35.63 44.64 -18.42
CA ASN A 350 35.47 44.33 -19.84
C ASN A 350 34.27 45.14 -20.30
N ASP A 351 34.50 46.25 -21.00
CA ASP A 351 33.41 47.15 -21.37
C ASP A 351 32.66 46.69 -22.63
N CYS A 352 31.52 47.32 -22.93
CA CYS A 352 30.70 46.97 -24.11
C CYS A 352 31.41 47.14 -25.46
N ASN A 353 32.59 47.77 -25.49
CA ASN A 353 33.39 47.97 -26.69
C ASN A 353 34.61 47.03 -26.75
N GLY A 354 34.77 46.12 -25.77
CA GLY A 354 35.89 45.21 -25.64
C GLY A 354 37.17 45.85 -25.08
N ASP A 355 37.07 46.99 -24.39
CA ASP A 355 38.20 47.59 -23.66
C ASP A 355 38.42 46.82 -22.35
N TYR A 356 39.42 45.94 -22.36
CA TYR A 356 39.82 45.14 -21.23
C TYR A 356 40.87 45.84 -20.37
N PHE A 357 40.58 46.02 -19.08
CA PHE A 357 41.55 46.44 -18.08
C PHE A 357 41.49 45.52 -16.87
N ALA A 358 42.65 45.12 -16.35
CA ALA A 358 42.72 44.30 -15.16
C ALA A 358 43.86 44.73 -14.23
N SER A 359 43.50 45.06 -12.99
CA SER A 359 44.44 45.23 -11.89
C SER A 359 44.05 44.28 -10.77
N TRP A 360 45.04 43.58 -10.21
CA TRP A 360 44.83 42.50 -9.24
C TRP A 360 45.55 42.79 -7.92
N GLU A 361 44.89 42.47 -6.82
CA GLU A 361 45.48 42.41 -5.49
C GLU A 361 46.08 41.02 -5.25
N GLU A 362 47.33 40.94 -4.83
CA GLU A 362 48.04 39.66 -4.62
C GLU A 362 48.07 39.29 -3.14
N ILE A 363 47.48 38.14 -2.80
CA ILE A 363 47.42 37.62 -1.44
C ILE A 363 48.39 36.46 -1.31
N ASN A 364 49.35 36.59 -0.39
CA ASN A 364 50.33 35.55 -0.10
C ASN A 364 50.02 34.85 1.22
N PHE A 365 49.96 33.52 1.20
CA PHE A 365 49.76 32.69 2.40
C PHE A 365 51.03 32.56 3.26
N SER A 366 52.19 33.03 2.78
CA SER A 366 53.51 32.81 3.40
C SER A 366 54.03 33.96 4.27
N SER A 367 53.25 34.98 4.58
CA SER A 367 53.74 36.16 5.30
C SER A 367 53.50 36.07 6.82
N GLY A 368 54.33 35.31 7.52
CA GLY A 368 54.46 35.33 8.97
C GLY A 368 55.92 35.26 9.40
N PHE A 369 56.51 36.39 9.81
CA PHE A 369 57.77 36.39 10.55
C PHE A 369 57.54 35.63 11.87
N PHE A 370 58.43 34.70 12.20
CA PHE A 370 58.45 33.76 13.34
C PHE A 370 57.98 32.32 13.03
N PHE A 371 58.86 31.39 13.41
CA PHE A 371 58.98 30.01 12.95
C PHE A 371 57.77 29.12 13.29
N SER A 372 56.88 28.87 12.31
CA SER A 372 56.14 27.59 12.17
C SER A 372 55.40 27.36 10.84
N SER A 373 55.13 28.40 10.02
CA SER A 373 54.35 28.25 8.76
C SER A 373 55.19 28.50 7.50
N PHE A 374 56.34 27.83 7.35
CA PHE A 374 57.23 27.99 6.18
C PHE A 374 56.71 27.36 4.87
N PHE A 375 55.52 26.77 4.87
CA PHE A 375 54.96 26.07 3.72
C PHE A 375 53.52 26.53 3.52
N GLY A 376 53.16 26.80 2.25
CA GLY A 376 51.79 27.11 1.83
C GLY A 376 50.83 25.93 2.07
N PHE A 377 49.81 25.78 1.24
CA PHE A 377 48.96 24.59 1.27
C PHE A 377 49.67 23.37 0.68
N SER A 378 49.25 22.16 1.06
CA SER A 378 49.81 20.92 0.51
C SER A 378 49.42 20.72 -0.97
N GLU A 379 48.28 21.27 -1.37
CA GLU A 379 47.73 21.32 -2.72
C GLU A 379 47.03 22.67 -2.97
N GLU A 380 46.56 22.93 -4.19
CA GLU A 380 45.85 24.19 -4.48
C GLU A 380 44.57 24.26 -3.62
N PRO A 381 44.42 25.31 -2.78
CA PRO A 381 43.25 25.43 -1.92
C PRO A 381 42.03 25.88 -2.74
N ILE A 382 40.84 25.63 -2.21
CA ILE A 382 39.62 26.32 -2.63
C ILE A 382 39.55 27.65 -1.90
N VAL A 383 39.39 28.74 -2.66
CA VAL A 383 39.29 30.10 -2.12
C VAL A 383 37.86 30.60 -2.28
N LEU A 384 37.26 31.03 -1.18
CA LEU A 384 35.95 31.66 -1.15
C LEU A 384 36.11 33.09 -0.64
N THR A 385 35.44 34.06 -1.28
CA THR A 385 35.54 35.48 -0.89
C THR A 385 34.19 36.15 -0.64
N SER A 386 34.16 37.26 0.07
CA SER A 386 32.98 38.13 0.18
C SER A 386 33.38 39.56 0.44
N ILE A 387 32.63 40.49 -0.14
CA ILE A 387 32.81 41.93 0.09
C ILE A 387 32.08 42.28 1.38
N THR A 388 32.83 42.66 2.42
CA THR A 388 32.34 42.80 3.80
C THR A 388 32.21 44.25 4.28
N THR A 389 32.39 45.19 3.37
CA THR A 389 32.10 46.61 3.53
C THR A 389 31.18 47.10 2.41
N TYR A 390 30.62 48.29 2.61
CA TYR A 390 29.74 48.98 1.67
C TYR A 390 30.19 50.45 1.63
N ASN A 391 31.44 50.65 1.23
CA ASN A 391 32.04 51.97 1.14
C ASN A 391 31.61 52.68 -0.14
N ASP A 392 31.38 51.91 -1.21
CA ASP A 392 30.81 52.35 -2.47
C ASP A 392 29.43 51.66 -2.66
N PRO A 393 28.35 52.41 -2.92
CA PRO A 393 27.02 51.82 -3.04
C PRO A 393 26.79 50.98 -4.30
N GLU A 394 27.71 51.02 -5.27
CA GLU A 394 27.52 50.43 -6.59
C GLU A 394 27.69 48.91 -6.56
N PRO A 395 26.87 48.12 -7.28
CA PRO A 395 26.94 46.65 -7.27
C PRO A 395 28.28 46.14 -7.79
N VAL A 396 28.92 45.26 -7.01
CA VAL A 396 30.25 44.74 -7.31
C VAL A 396 30.40 43.28 -6.87
N VAL A 397 31.14 42.49 -7.63
CA VAL A 397 31.54 41.12 -7.28
C VAL A 397 33.05 40.99 -7.18
N THR A 398 33.50 39.93 -6.53
CA THR A 398 34.91 39.54 -6.51
C THR A 398 35.20 38.58 -7.65
N ARG A 399 36.36 38.72 -8.28
CA ARG A 399 36.90 37.74 -9.24
C ARG A 399 38.23 37.19 -8.72
N LEU A 400 38.51 35.93 -9.00
CA LEU A 400 39.72 35.24 -8.57
C LEU A 400 40.52 34.73 -9.76
N THR A 401 41.85 34.74 -9.61
CA THR A 401 42.78 34.12 -10.56
C THR A 401 44.09 33.73 -9.87
N ASP A 402 44.94 32.98 -10.56
CA ASP A 402 46.26 32.54 -10.10
C ASP A 402 46.25 31.92 -8.69
N ILE A 403 45.25 31.08 -8.39
CA ILE A 403 45.21 30.33 -7.12
C ILE A 403 46.31 29.27 -7.15
N THR A 404 47.26 29.41 -6.23
CA THR A 404 48.37 28.48 -6.04
C THR A 404 48.43 28.04 -4.59
N LYS A 405 49.30 27.06 -4.30
CA LYS A 405 49.61 26.66 -2.91
C LYS A 405 50.12 27.82 -2.05
N TYR A 406 50.61 28.90 -2.63
CA TYR A 406 51.28 30.00 -1.92
C TYR A 406 50.47 31.29 -1.84
N GLY A 407 49.41 31.42 -2.63
CA GLY A 407 48.63 32.65 -2.70
C GLY A 407 47.60 32.63 -3.81
N PHE A 408 46.86 33.73 -3.95
CA PHE A 408 45.89 33.96 -5.03
C PHE A 408 45.80 35.45 -5.37
N LYS A 409 45.16 35.76 -6.48
CA LYS A 409 44.84 37.13 -6.87
C LYS A 409 43.34 37.39 -6.82
N VAL A 410 42.96 38.58 -6.37
CA VAL A 410 41.56 39.02 -6.28
C VAL A 410 41.39 40.44 -6.82
N ALA A 411 40.25 40.70 -7.44
CA ALA A 411 39.86 42.03 -7.90
C ALA A 411 38.34 42.22 -7.78
N LEU A 412 37.91 43.48 -7.80
CA LEU A 412 36.53 43.91 -7.88
C LEU A 412 36.07 43.99 -9.35
N GLN A 413 34.83 43.59 -9.64
CA GLN A 413 34.23 43.73 -10.96
C GLN A 413 32.79 44.23 -10.83
N GLU A 414 32.48 45.32 -11.53
CA GLU A 414 31.14 45.90 -11.63
C GLU A 414 30.43 45.40 -12.89
N GLU A 415 29.21 45.87 -13.15
CA GLU A 415 28.51 45.59 -14.42
C GLU A 415 29.30 46.10 -15.63
N GLU A 416 29.21 45.41 -16.76
CA GLU A 416 30.02 45.62 -17.96
C GLU A 416 29.83 47.01 -18.59
N ALA A 417 28.62 47.57 -18.51
CA ALA A 417 28.34 48.90 -19.03
C ALA A 417 29.05 50.02 -18.26
N LYS A 418 29.67 49.68 -17.11
CA LYS A 418 30.30 50.61 -16.20
C LYS A 418 31.83 50.52 -16.25
N THR A 419 32.50 51.67 -16.26
CA THR A 419 33.94 51.76 -16.61
C THR A 419 34.76 52.74 -15.76
N ASP A 420 34.16 53.37 -14.76
CA ASP A 420 34.79 54.31 -13.82
C ASP A 420 35.55 53.62 -12.68
N GLY A 421 35.33 52.31 -12.48
CA GLY A 421 35.97 51.51 -11.44
C GLY A 421 35.30 51.71 -10.08
N HIS A 422 35.71 50.93 -9.10
CA HIS A 422 35.01 50.85 -7.81
C HIS A 422 35.83 51.42 -6.64
N GLY A 423 35.14 52.01 -5.65
CA GLY A 423 35.76 52.43 -4.38
C GLY A 423 36.45 51.30 -3.61
N GLU A 424 37.34 51.65 -2.67
CA GLU A 424 38.04 50.68 -1.82
C GLU A 424 37.05 49.90 -0.94
N GLU A 425 37.11 48.57 -0.99
CA GLU A 425 36.32 47.67 -0.15
C GLU A 425 37.21 46.65 0.58
N THR A 426 36.74 46.18 1.73
CA THR A 426 37.32 45.06 2.47
C THR A 426 36.74 43.74 1.96
N ILE A 427 37.58 42.92 1.35
CA ILE A 427 37.29 41.55 0.95
C ILE A 427 37.71 40.60 2.08
N SER A 428 36.76 39.84 2.59
CA SER A 428 37.00 38.67 3.45
C SER A 428 37.27 37.45 2.57
N PHE A 429 38.23 36.60 2.95
CA PHE A 429 38.53 35.37 2.22
C PHE A 429 38.77 34.18 3.17
N VAL A 430 38.39 32.99 2.70
CA VAL A 430 38.74 31.71 3.31
C VAL A 430 39.39 30.85 2.24
N ALA A 431 40.59 30.34 2.51
CA ALA A 431 41.29 29.36 1.70
C ALA A 431 41.39 28.03 2.45
N ILE A 432 40.95 26.93 1.85
CA ILE A 432 40.86 25.60 2.50
C ILE A 432 41.38 24.49 1.59
N GLU A 433 42.04 23.48 2.17
CA GLU A 433 42.47 22.30 1.40
C GLU A 433 41.27 21.46 0.93
N PRO A 434 41.29 20.97 -0.33
CA PRO A 434 40.25 20.09 -0.84
C PRO A 434 40.27 18.72 -0.14
N GLY A 435 39.16 18.00 -0.25
CA GLY A 435 38.96 16.69 0.37
C GLY A 435 37.62 16.57 1.08
N ILE A 436 37.36 15.39 1.62
CA ILE A 436 36.19 15.11 2.47
C ILE A 436 36.69 15.03 3.91
N ILE A 437 36.05 15.75 4.82
CA ILE A 437 36.45 15.89 6.21
C ILE A 437 35.30 15.47 7.10
N SER A 438 35.52 14.52 8.00
CA SER A 438 34.54 14.16 9.01
C SER A 438 34.50 15.21 10.13
N LEU A 439 33.31 15.74 10.38
CA LEU A 439 33.00 16.63 11.49
C LEU A 439 32.19 15.88 12.56
N ASP A 440 31.91 16.55 13.68
CA ASP A 440 31.04 16.02 14.73
C ASP A 440 29.60 15.73 14.22
N ASN A 441 28.83 14.92 14.95
CA ASN A 441 27.43 14.58 14.67
C ASN A 441 27.20 13.94 13.29
N ASN A 442 28.14 13.11 12.83
CA ASN A 442 28.10 12.44 11.53
C ASN A 442 28.01 13.40 10.32
N LEU A 443 28.50 14.63 10.46
CA LEU A 443 28.55 15.58 9.36
C LEU A 443 29.82 15.38 8.52
N LEU A 444 29.69 15.52 7.21
CA LEU A 444 30.82 15.50 6.29
C LEU A 444 30.96 16.85 5.60
N LEU A 445 32.17 17.39 5.53
CA LEU A 445 32.48 18.58 4.76
C LEU A 445 33.24 18.16 3.50
N GLU A 446 32.63 18.29 2.33
CA GLU A 446 33.32 18.09 1.06
C GLU A 446 33.79 19.43 0.50
N ILE A 447 35.08 19.51 0.21
CA ILE A 447 35.70 20.63 -0.48
C ILE A 447 36.21 20.13 -1.82
N GLY A 448 35.68 20.68 -2.90
CA GLY A 448 35.94 20.20 -4.26
C GLY A 448 35.89 21.30 -5.31
N LYS A 449 36.08 20.91 -6.57
CA LYS A 449 35.99 21.80 -7.72
C LYS A 449 35.28 21.15 -8.89
N GLU A 450 34.61 21.95 -9.69
CA GLU A 450 33.88 21.51 -10.88
C GLU A 450 33.92 22.57 -11.98
N GLU A 451 33.93 22.15 -13.26
CA GLU A 451 33.84 23.07 -14.40
C GLU A 451 32.38 23.42 -14.72
N VAL A 452 32.00 24.69 -14.61
CA VAL A 452 30.61 25.15 -14.75
C VAL A 452 30.54 26.29 -15.77
N ASP A 453 29.49 26.32 -16.59
CA ASP A 453 29.18 27.41 -17.52
C ASP A 453 27.81 28.04 -17.18
N SER A 454 27.21 28.75 -18.13
CA SER A 454 25.90 29.38 -17.96
C SER A 454 24.72 28.41 -17.81
N ASN A 455 24.93 27.12 -18.10
CA ASN A 455 23.93 26.07 -17.86
C ASN A 455 24.06 25.50 -16.46
N PHE A 456 22.91 25.18 -15.84
CA PHE A 456 22.89 24.47 -14.57
C PHE A 456 23.58 23.11 -14.69
N LYS A 457 24.72 22.98 -14.01
CA LYS A 457 25.44 21.73 -13.84
C LYS A 457 25.06 21.08 -12.52
N ARG A 458 24.71 19.80 -12.57
CA ARG A 458 24.32 19.01 -11.41
C ARG A 458 25.54 18.42 -10.71
N LEU A 459 25.67 18.69 -9.41
CA LEU A 459 26.55 17.97 -8.49
C LEU A 459 25.72 16.90 -7.77
N ILE A 460 26.00 15.61 -8.02
CA ILE A 460 25.32 14.47 -7.37
C ILE A 460 26.16 14.00 -6.19
N LEU A 461 25.51 13.74 -5.06
CA LEU A 461 26.15 13.22 -3.86
C LEU A 461 25.50 11.89 -3.46
N PRO A 462 26.02 10.75 -3.94
CA PRO A 462 25.48 9.45 -3.60
C PRO A 462 25.55 9.22 -2.10
N ASN A 463 24.44 8.77 -1.50
CA ASN A 463 24.31 8.43 -0.07
C ASN A 463 24.51 9.61 0.90
N GLU A 464 24.48 10.86 0.44
CA GLU A 464 24.69 12.03 1.30
C GLU A 464 23.71 13.17 0.94
N GLY A 465 23.00 13.71 1.94
CA GLY A 465 22.14 14.88 1.77
C GLY A 465 22.90 16.20 1.94
N ILE A 466 22.49 17.25 1.23
CA ILE A 466 23.10 18.58 1.32
C ILE A 466 22.44 19.42 2.42
N LEU A 467 23.23 19.85 3.41
CA LEU A 467 22.77 20.81 4.41
C LEU A 467 23.08 22.26 4.02
N ALA A 468 24.30 22.51 3.54
CA ALA A 468 24.75 23.84 3.14
C ALA A 468 25.71 23.77 1.95
N LEU A 469 25.69 24.81 1.13
CA LEU A 469 26.60 25.01 0.01
C LEU A 469 27.20 26.41 0.10
N LEU A 470 28.53 26.49 0.06
CA LEU A 470 29.28 27.70 -0.23
C LEU A 470 30.12 27.44 -1.48
N ALA A 471 30.15 28.37 -2.43
CA ALA A 471 30.89 28.19 -3.66
C ALA A 471 31.34 29.53 -4.25
N ASP A 472 32.45 29.49 -5.00
CA ASP A 472 33.05 30.65 -5.63
C ASP A 472 33.78 30.28 -6.94
N LEU A 473 33.91 31.26 -7.82
CA LEU A 473 34.67 31.12 -9.06
C LEU A 473 36.16 31.16 -8.73
N GLN A 474 36.89 30.12 -9.13
CA GLN A 474 38.34 29.97 -8.87
C GLN A 474 39.18 30.52 -10.02
N THR A 475 38.56 30.74 -11.18
CA THR A 475 39.17 31.26 -12.41
C THR A 475 38.40 32.45 -12.93
N THR A 476 39.05 33.27 -13.75
CA THR A 476 38.44 34.34 -14.55
C THR A 476 38.74 34.03 -16.02
N ASN A 477 38.05 33.03 -16.57
CA ASN A 477 38.20 32.60 -17.96
C ASN A 477 37.30 33.42 -18.90
N GLY A 478 36.10 33.76 -18.43
CA GLY A 478 35.22 34.74 -19.08
C GLY A 478 35.59 36.14 -18.64
N ALA A 479 35.57 37.08 -19.59
CA ALA A 479 35.84 38.48 -19.32
C ALA A 479 34.62 39.21 -18.74
N ASP A 480 33.45 38.64 -19.00
CA ASP A 480 32.13 39.17 -18.68
C ASP A 480 31.82 39.07 -17.18
N THR A 481 30.97 39.97 -16.69
CA THR A 481 30.72 40.09 -15.26
C THR A 481 29.79 38.97 -14.80
N ALA A 482 30.33 38.05 -14.01
CA ALA A 482 29.62 36.86 -13.60
C ALA A 482 29.70 36.52 -12.11
N SER A 483 28.61 35.90 -11.63
CA SER A 483 28.46 35.38 -10.28
C SER A 483 27.89 33.96 -10.30
N LEU A 484 27.83 33.28 -9.15
CA LEU A 484 27.27 31.93 -9.06
C LEU A 484 25.83 31.94 -8.54
N ARG A 485 25.00 31.06 -9.11
CA ARG A 485 23.65 30.76 -8.62
C ARG A 485 23.47 29.26 -8.39
N PHE A 486 22.61 28.89 -7.45
CA PHE A 486 22.26 27.50 -7.19
C PHE A 486 20.76 27.25 -7.06
N LYS A 487 20.33 26.01 -7.27
CA LYS A 487 18.96 25.55 -6.95
C LYS A 487 18.95 24.08 -6.55
N ASN A 488 17.79 23.59 -6.11
CA ASN A 488 17.57 22.20 -5.70
C ASN A 488 18.38 21.76 -4.47
N TYR A 489 18.67 22.66 -3.53
CA TYR A 489 19.34 22.32 -2.26
C TYR A 489 18.45 21.48 -1.32
N GLN A 490 19.05 20.83 -0.30
CA GLN A 490 18.38 19.84 0.57
C GLN A 490 17.94 18.54 -0.13
N ASN A 491 18.44 18.31 -1.34
CA ASN A 491 18.31 17.03 -2.03
C ASN A 491 19.66 16.28 -1.98
N LEU A 492 19.69 15.11 -2.61
CA LEU A 492 20.92 14.34 -2.90
C LEU A 492 21.78 14.98 -4.02
N TYR A 493 21.39 16.15 -4.50
CA TYR A 493 22.08 16.88 -5.54
C TYR A 493 21.87 18.38 -5.38
N VAL A 494 22.73 19.18 -5.99
CA VAL A 494 22.55 20.62 -6.14
C VAL A 494 22.92 21.01 -7.57
N ASP A 495 22.15 21.90 -8.18
CA ASP A 495 22.46 22.42 -9.50
C ASP A 495 23.08 23.81 -9.34
N ILE A 496 24.26 24.03 -9.95
CA ILE A 496 25.00 25.30 -9.90
C ILE A 496 25.20 25.82 -11.33
N LYS A 497 25.11 27.13 -11.54
CA LYS A 497 25.47 27.78 -12.81
C LYS A 497 26.31 29.03 -12.56
N VAL A 498 27.06 29.42 -13.58
CA VAL A 498 27.60 30.78 -13.72
C VAL A 498 26.48 31.66 -14.29
N GLU A 499 26.27 32.82 -13.70
CA GLU A 499 25.27 33.78 -14.13
C GLU A 499 25.93 35.11 -14.44
N GLU A 500 25.87 35.47 -15.73
CA GLU A 500 26.20 36.79 -16.23
C GLU A 500 25.06 37.78 -16.01
N GLU A 501 25.45 39.03 -15.91
CA GLU A 501 24.55 40.18 -15.95
C GLU A 501 24.24 40.59 -17.41
N LYS A 502 23.47 41.67 -17.64
CA LYS A 502 22.91 42.04 -18.97
C LYS A 502 23.02 43.53 -19.31
N SER A 503 24.00 44.22 -18.75
CA SER A 503 24.13 45.67 -18.85
C SER A 503 24.62 46.10 -20.22
N CYS A 504 25.55 45.35 -20.84
CA CYS A 504 26.02 45.62 -22.19
C CYS A 504 25.13 45.01 -23.27
N ASP A 505 24.69 43.76 -23.08
CA ASP A 505 23.78 43.10 -24.01
C ASP A 505 22.85 42.08 -23.33
N SER A 506 22.08 41.35 -24.14
CA SER A 506 21.08 40.38 -23.67
C SER A 506 21.59 38.94 -23.62
N GLU A 507 22.83 38.74 -24.05
CA GLU A 507 23.57 37.48 -24.05
C GLU A 507 23.79 37.06 -22.58
N THR A 508 23.86 35.75 -22.31
CA THR A 508 24.12 35.23 -20.95
C THR A 508 25.00 33.98 -20.98
N SER A 509 25.75 33.79 -22.05
CA SER A 509 26.53 32.59 -22.34
C SER A 509 27.94 32.75 -21.81
N HIS A 510 28.11 32.42 -20.54
CA HIS A 510 29.43 32.37 -19.95
C HIS A 510 30.25 31.15 -20.39
N THR A 511 31.55 31.37 -20.66
CA THR A 511 32.52 30.28 -20.89
C THR A 511 32.70 29.43 -19.62
N LYS A 512 33.29 28.24 -19.74
CA LYS A 512 33.51 27.39 -18.56
C LYS A 512 34.51 28.01 -17.58
N GLU A 513 34.13 28.06 -16.31
CA GLU A 513 34.98 28.44 -15.20
C GLU A 513 35.11 27.29 -14.19
N THR A 514 36.28 27.21 -13.55
CA THR A 514 36.44 26.33 -12.40
C THR A 514 35.69 26.94 -11.22
N VAL A 515 34.68 26.24 -10.71
CA VAL A 515 33.97 26.55 -9.48
C VAL A 515 34.54 25.73 -8.34
N GLY A 516 34.93 26.39 -7.26
CA GLY A 516 35.35 25.76 -6.03
C GLY A 516 34.19 25.78 -5.05
N TYR A 517 33.90 24.65 -4.44
CA TYR A 517 32.76 24.51 -3.54
C TYR A 517 33.15 23.87 -2.21
N MET A 518 32.37 24.21 -1.21
CA MET A 518 32.33 23.59 0.10
C MET A 518 30.88 23.18 0.39
N ILE A 519 30.65 21.89 0.53
CA ILE A 519 29.33 21.32 0.81
C ILE A 519 29.37 20.65 2.17
N LEU A 520 28.49 21.11 3.07
CA LEU A 520 28.21 20.41 4.31
C LEU A 520 27.12 19.36 4.06
N LYS A 521 27.40 18.12 4.44
CA LYS A 521 26.59 16.95 4.15
C LYS A 521 26.17 16.20 5.40
N VAL A 522 25.10 15.43 5.24
CA VAL A 522 24.58 14.47 6.22
C VAL A 522 24.44 13.10 5.58
N PRO A 523 24.65 12.01 6.35
CA PRO A 523 24.44 10.66 5.86
C PRO A 523 23.00 10.49 5.39
N ALA A 524 22.82 9.90 4.21
CA ALA A 524 21.53 9.44 3.73
C ALA A 524 21.39 7.94 3.96
N PHE A 525 20.23 7.52 4.42
CA PHE A 525 19.93 6.12 4.69
C PHE A 525 18.95 5.60 3.64
N ASN A 526 19.32 4.54 2.92
CA ASN A 526 18.42 3.86 2.01
C ASN A 526 17.28 3.24 2.80
N ILE A 527 16.05 3.48 2.35
CA ILE A 527 14.86 2.80 2.88
C ILE A 527 14.81 1.42 2.23
N ALA A 528 15.65 0.54 2.76
CA ALA A 528 15.78 -0.84 2.36
C ALA A 528 16.16 -1.68 3.59
N VAL A 529 15.64 -2.90 3.69
CA VAL A 529 15.92 -3.82 4.80
C VAL A 529 16.21 -5.22 4.28
N ILE A 530 17.20 -5.87 4.88
CA ILE A 530 17.58 -7.26 4.58
C ILE A 530 16.77 -8.22 5.43
N THR A 531 16.29 -9.30 4.81
CA THR A 531 15.62 -10.43 5.46
C THR A 531 16.24 -11.75 5.02
N GLU A 532 16.35 -12.70 5.96
CA GLU A 532 16.91 -14.04 5.72
C GLU A 532 15.92 -15.00 5.03
N GLU A 533 14.64 -14.63 4.96
CA GLU A 533 13.58 -15.40 4.28
C GLU A 533 12.86 -14.52 3.26
N GLU A 534 12.34 -15.14 2.20
CA GLU A 534 11.50 -14.48 1.21
C GLU A 534 10.25 -13.90 1.91
N PRO A 535 10.03 -12.59 1.83
CA PRO A 535 8.89 -11.99 2.49
C PRO A 535 7.61 -12.26 1.69
N LYS A 536 6.62 -12.84 2.35
CA LYS A 536 5.34 -13.26 1.74
C LYS A 536 4.16 -12.48 2.32
N GLY A 537 3.20 -12.17 1.45
CA GLY A 537 1.93 -11.55 1.81
C GLY A 537 0.73 -12.48 1.61
N ILE A 538 -0.47 -11.97 1.89
CA ILE A 538 -1.73 -12.74 1.91
C ILE A 538 -2.00 -13.47 0.60
N LEU A 539 -1.60 -12.91 -0.55
CA LEU A 539 -1.84 -13.58 -1.82
C LEU A 539 -1.20 -14.97 -1.87
N HIS A 540 -0.05 -15.17 -1.20
CA HIS A 540 0.56 -16.50 -1.07
C HIS A 540 -0.29 -17.46 -0.24
N ASP A 541 -0.97 -16.96 0.80
CA ASP A 541 -1.77 -17.76 1.73
C ASP A 541 -3.13 -18.17 1.15
N ILE A 542 -3.65 -17.41 0.17
CA ILE A 542 -5.00 -17.59 -0.39
C ILE A 542 -4.98 -18.10 -1.84
N TYR A 543 -3.85 -18.07 -2.55
CA TYR A 543 -3.75 -18.46 -3.97
C TYR A 543 -4.31 -19.87 -4.23
N ASP A 544 -4.02 -20.83 -3.36
CA ASP A 544 -4.50 -22.22 -3.51
C ASP A 544 -5.96 -22.43 -3.05
N LYS A 545 -6.61 -21.40 -2.49
CA LYS A 545 -7.97 -21.49 -1.92
C LYS A 545 -9.03 -20.90 -2.84
N VAL A 546 -8.65 -19.96 -3.70
CA VAL A 546 -9.56 -19.24 -4.61
C VAL A 546 -8.86 -18.98 -5.94
N ARG A 547 -9.62 -18.84 -7.03
CA ARG A 547 -9.05 -18.42 -8.33
C ARG A 547 -8.96 -16.91 -8.35
N LEU A 548 -7.74 -16.38 -8.23
CA LEU A 548 -7.50 -14.95 -8.12
C LEU A 548 -7.34 -14.27 -9.49
N GLY A 549 -7.86 -13.05 -9.57
CA GLY A 549 -7.54 -12.06 -10.60
C GLY A 549 -7.36 -10.69 -9.94
N ILE A 550 -6.78 -9.74 -10.67
CA ILE A 550 -6.58 -8.36 -10.20
C ILE A 550 -6.96 -7.37 -11.29
N SER A 551 -7.39 -6.17 -10.90
CA SER A 551 -7.51 -5.02 -11.79
C SER A 551 -6.94 -3.76 -11.13
N PHE A 552 -6.59 -2.77 -11.94
CA PHE A 552 -6.13 -1.46 -11.50
C PHE A 552 -6.83 -0.34 -12.28
N TYR A 553 -6.73 0.90 -11.80
CA TYR A 553 -7.13 2.04 -12.62
C TYR A 553 -6.19 2.22 -13.81
N ARG A 554 -6.75 2.74 -14.90
CA ARG A 554 -5.99 2.99 -16.11
C ARG A 554 -5.12 4.23 -16.02
N PHE A 555 -4.13 4.29 -16.90
CA PHE A 555 -3.35 5.50 -17.09
C PHE A 555 -3.02 5.71 -18.57
N ASN A 556 -2.98 6.98 -19.01
CA ASN A 556 -2.62 7.31 -20.38
C ASN A 556 -1.14 7.01 -20.68
N ILE A 557 -0.88 5.93 -21.41
CA ILE A 557 0.46 5.46 -21.82
C ILE A 557 1.20 6.44 -22.75
N ASP A 558 0.46 7.30 -23.45
CA ASP A 558 0.99 8.29 -24.39
C ASP A 558 1.27 9.66 -23.73
N ALA A 559 0.87 9.82 -22.46
CA ALA A 559 1.06 11.05 -21.72
C ALA A 559 2.54 11.47 -21.67
N LYS A 560 2.78 12.79 -21.59
CA LYS A 560 4.13 13.34 -21.36
C LYS A 560 4.66 12.99 -19.96
N ASN A 561 3.77 12.70 -19.02
CA ASN A 561 4.08 12.17 -17.71
C ASN A 561 2.95 11.23 -17.29
N ILE A 562 3.21 9.92 -17.20
CA ILE A 562 2.18 8.93 -16.89
C ILE A 562 1.72 8.98 -15.42
N TYR A 563 2.54 9.54 -14.54
CA TYR A 563 2.33 9.55 -13.08
C TYR A 563 1.46 10.71 -12.58
N ILE A 564 1.15 11.70 -13.42
CA ILE A 564 0.37 12.88 -13.01
C ILE A 564 -0.63 13.32 -14.06
N ARG A 565 -1.67 14.02 -13.59
CA ARG A 565 -2.75 14.58 -14.41
C ARG A 565 -3.41 13.51 -15.28
N ASN A 566 -3.48 12.29 -14.77
CA ASN A 566 -4.25 11.25 -15.42
C ASN A 566 -5.74 11.56 -15.35
N ARG A 567 -6.47 11.29 -16.41
CA ARG A 567 -7.90 11.62 -16.55
C ARG A 567 -8.62 10.58 -17.40
N LEU A 568 -8.15 9.33 -17.34
CA LEU A 568 -8.83 8.24 -18.03
C LEU A 568 -9.90 7.66 -17.11
N ASP A 569 -10.96 7.21 -17.75
CA ASP A 569 -12.04 6.45 -17.14
C ASP A 569 -11.74 4.95 -17.26
N GLY A 570 -12.33 4.16 -16.37
CA GLY A 570 -12.26 2.71 -16.41
C GLY A 570 -11.07 2.08 -15.69
N GLY A 571 -11.12 0.76 -15.64
CA GLY A 571 -10.08 -0.12 -15.11
C GLY A 571 -9.38 -0.91 -16.20
N THR A 572 -8.37 -1.69 -15.82
CA THR A 572 -7.73 -2.62 -16.76
C THR A 572 -7.35 -3.92 -16.06
N LEU A 573 -7.42 -5.02 -16.80
CA LEU A 573 -6.83 -6.31 -16.44
C LEU A 573 -5.61 -6.62 -17.34
N ARG A 574 -5.24 -5.71 -18.27
CA ARG A 574 -4.06 -5.79 -19.12
C ARG A 574 -3.09 -4.67 -18.78
N PHE A 575 -2.06 -5.01 -18.02
CA PHE A 575 -1.16 -4.04 -17.40
C PHE A 575 0.03 -3.69 -18.29
N TYR A 576 0.15 -2.40 -18.59
CA TYR A 576 1.34 -1.83 -19.21
C TYR A 576 2.35 -1.41 -18.14
N LEU A 577 3.28 -2.29 -17.79
CA LEU A 577 4.27 -2.05 -16.74
C LEU A 577 5.50 -1.33 -17.33
N PRO A 578 5.89 -0.14 -16.81
CA PRO A 578 7.07 0.56 -17.30
C PRO A 578 8.33 -0.27 -17.12
N LYS A 579 9.13 -0.41 -18.17
CA LYS A 579 10.45 -1.04 -18.07
C LYS A 579 11.42 -0.22 -17.23
N ASN A 580 11.30 1.11 -17.29
CA ASN A 580 12.01 2.03 -16.42
C ASN A 580 11.00 2.86 -15.61
N PRO A 581 10.82 2.57 -14.31
CA PRO A 581 9.85 3.28 -13.46
C PRO A 581 10.33 4.67 -13.02
N PHE A 582 11.57 5.06 -13.31
CA PHE A 582 12.17 6.32 -12.83
C PHE A 582 12.00 7.50 -13.81
N VAL A 583 11.37 7.29 -14.97
CA VAL A 583 11.20 8.34 -15.99
C VAL A 583 9.74 8.73 -16.13
N LYS A 584 9.47 10.02 -16.39
CA LYS A 584 8.10 10.53 -16.61
C LYS A 584 7.38 9.85 -17.78
N LYS A 585 8.12 9.53 -18.85
CA LYS A 585 7.57 8.94 -20.08
C LYS A 585 8.47 7.79 -20.56
N PRO A 586 8.09 6.53 -20.35
CA PRO A 586 8.69 5.39 -21.04
C PRO A 586 8.57 5.54 -22.57
N SER A 587 9.53 5.03 -23.34
CA SER A 587 9.49 5.18 -24.81
C SER A 587 8.26 4.48 -25.42
N VAL A 588 7.48 5.22 -26.21
CA VAL A 588 6.40 4.65 -27.03
C VAL A 588 7.08 3.68 -28.02
N TYR A 589 6.62 2.43 -28.09
CA TYR A 589 7.27 1.27 -28.74
C TYR A 589 8.41 0.62 -27.93
N GLY A 590 8.04 -0.33 -27.08
CA GLY A 590 8.99 -1.20 -26.36
C GLY A 590 9.47 -0.68 -25.00
N GLY A 591 8.88 0.41 -24.47
CA GLY A 591 9.13 0.95 -23.12
C GLY A 591 8.26 0.36 -22.01
N TYR A 592 7.30 -0.50 -22.36
CA TYR A 592 6.45 -1.23 -21.43
C TYR A 592 6.60 -2.74 -21.65
N ARG A 593 6.32 -3.50 -20.59
CA ARG A 593 6.07 -4.94 -20.65
C ARG A 593 4.61 -5.19 -20.25
N ILE A 594 4.01 -6.22 -20.83
CA ILE A 594 2.60 -6.54 -20.63
C ILE A 594 2.48 -7.67 -19.62
N SER A 595 1.54 -7.53 -18.69
CA SER A 595 1.10 -8.59 -17.78
C SER A 595 -0.42 -8.60 -17.77
N ASP A 596 -1.04 -9.76 -17.63
CA ASP A 596 -2.51 -9.89 -17.55
C ASP A 596 -2.93 -10.30 -16.12
N GLY A 597 -4.10 -9.82 -15.68
CA GLY A 597 -4.68 -10.02 -14.34
C GLY A 597 -6.00 -10.76 -14.33
N TYR A 598 -6.33 -11.55 -15.36
CA TYR A 598 -7.57 -12.32 -15.42
C TYR A 598 -7.65 -13.39 -14.30
N ILE A 599 -8.85 -13.91 -14.04
CA ILE A 599 -9.08 -14.96 -13.04
C ILE A 599 -8.26 -16.22 -13.37
N GLY A 600 -7.39 -16.63 -12.46
CA GLY A 600 -6.47 -17.76 -12.65
C GLY A 600 -5.08 -17.36 -13.15
N SER A 601 -4.75 -16.07 -13.16
CA SER A 601 -3.40 -15.59 -13.43
C SER A 601 -2.37 -16.18 -12.45
N SER A 602 -1.11 -16.31 -12.88
CA SER A 602 -0.05 -16.84 -12.02
C SER A 602 0.21 -15.90 -10.83
N LEU A 603 0.54 -16.48 -9.68
CA LEU A 603 0.91 -15.69 -8.49
C LEU A 603 2.09 -14.76 -8.78
N GLU A 604 3.08 -15.23 -9.54
CA GLU A 604 4.25 -14.45 -9.98
C GLU A 604 3.84 -13.20 -10.78
N ASN A 605 2.94 -13.33 -11.77
CA ASN A 605 2.48 -12.20 -12.56
C ASN A 605 1.73 -11.17 -11.72
N MET A 606 0.93 -11.63 -10.75
CA MET A 606 0.20 -10.73 -9.85
C MET A 606 1.14 -9.99 -8.90
N ILE A 607 2.11 -10.70 -8.29
CA ILE A 607 3.13 -10.08 -7.43
C ILE A 607 3.88 -9.00 -8.20
N ASP A 608 4.37 -9.37 -9.38
CA ASP A 608 5.13 -8.48 -10.23
C ASP A 608 4.33 -7.24 -10.66
N THR A 609 3.04 -7.40 -10.96
CA THR A 609 2.14 -6.28 -11.25
C THR A 609 1.96 -5.36 -10.04
N ILE A 610 1.70 -5.93 -8.85
CA ILE A 610 1.49 -5.16 -7.61
C ILE A 610 2.75 -4.35 -7.23
N GLU A 611 3.93 -4.87 -7.51
CA GLU A 611 5.20 -4.19 -7.23
C GLU A 611 5.52 -3.07 -8.22
N HIS A 612 5.06 -3.17 -9.48
CA HIS A 612 5.55 -2.35 -10.60
C HIS A 612 4.49 -1.53 -11.33
N TYR A 613 3.19 -1.73 -11.06
CA TYR A 613 2.15 -0.95 -11.70
C TYR A 613 2.16 0.51 -11.20
N PRO A 614 2.17 1.52 -12.10
CA PRO A 614 2.37 2.91 -11.72
C PRO A 614 1.28 3.46 -10.80
N LEU A 615 1.72 4.21 -9.79
CA LEU A 615 0.83 5.02 -8.97
C LEU A 615 0.61 6.40 -9.60
N VAL A 616 -0.64 6.76 -9.87
CA VAL A 616 -1.00 7.90 -10.73
C VAL A 616 -1.84 8.96 -10.02
N TRP A 617 -1.40 10.21 -10.09
CA TRP A 617 -2.21 11.36 -9.65
C TRP A 617 -3.19 11.78 -10.75
N GLY A 618 -4.48 11.82 -10.45
CA GLY A 618 -5.45 12.51 -11.30
C GLY A 618 -6.90 12.09 -11.18
N THR A 619 -7.19 10.79 -11.18
CA THR A 619 -8.53 10.21 -11.05
C THR A 619 -8.52 9.00 -10.14
N THR A 620 -9.68 8.71 -9.54
CA THR A 620 -9.96 7.49 -8.80
C THR A 620 -11.29 6.94 -9.33
N PRO A 621 -11.28 6.31 -10.53
CA PRO A 621 -12.47 5.89 -11.26
C PRO A 621 -12.96 4.50 -10.79
N ILE A 622 -13.57 4.45 -9.60
CA ILE A 622 -13.89 3.17 -8.95
C ILE A 622 -15.10 2.51 -9.61
N ALA A 623 -16.18 3.27 -9.88
CA ALA A 623 -17.37 2.72 -10.51
C ALA A 623 -17.09 2.35 -11.98
N GLU A 624 -16.29 3.13 -12.70
CA GLU A 624 -15.89 2.77 -14.06
C GLU A 624 -14.98 1.53 -14.11
N ASN A 625 -14.07 1.36 -13.13
CA ASN A 625 -13.29 0.12 -13.03
C ASN A 625 -14.19 -1.08 -12.71
N LEU A 626 -15.18 -0.92 -11.83
CA LEU A 626 -16.15 -1.98 -11.55
C LEU A 626 -16.96 -2.34 -12.80
N TRP A 627 -17.35 -1.35 -13.60
CA TRP A 627 -18.04 -1.58 -14.88
C TRP A 627 -17.18 -2.39 -15.87
N GLU A 628 -15.90 -2.06 -15.98
CA GLU A 628 -14.97 -2.83 -16.83
C GLU A 628 -14.81 -4.28 -16.34
N VAL A 629 -14.79 -4.49 -15.01
CA VAL A 629 -14.77 -5.83 -14.41
C VAL A 629 -16.07 -6.60 -14.71
N ILE A 630 -17.22 -5.93 -14.73
CA ILE A 630 -18.51 -6.53 -15.08
C ILE A 630 -18.47 -7.01 -16.54
N GLN A 631 -18.05 -6.17 -17.48
CA GLN A 631 -17.87 -6.54 -18.90
C GLN A 631 -16.96 -7.76 -19.05
N TYR A 632 -15.87 -7.83 -18.27
CA TYR A 632 -14.99 -9.00 -18.23
C TYR A 632 -15.72 -10.28 -17.77
N PHE A 633 -16.56 -10.22 -16.73
CA PHE A 633 -17.34 -11.37 -16.28
C PHE A 633 -18.43 -11.79 -17.26
N GLU A 634 -19.04 -10.82 -17.95
CA GLU A 634 -20.00 -11.04 -19.04
C GLU A 634 -19.34 -11.63 -20.30
N GLN A 635 -18.03 -11.47 -20.45
CA GLN A 635 -17.31 -11.72 -21.70
C GLN A 635 -17.84 -10.84 -22.85
N ASP A 636 -18.14 -9.58 -22.54
CA ASP A 636 -18.44 -8.53 -23.53
C ASP A 636 -17.21 -7.64 -23.78
N TYR A 637 -17.23 -6.85 -24.85
CA TYR A 637 -16.09 -5.99 -25.20
C TYR A 637 -15.81 -4.94 -24.11
N PRO A 638 -14.52 -4.58 -23.92
CA PRO A 638 -14.13 -3.44 -23.10
C PRO A 638 -14.94 -2.16 -23.37
N TYR A 639 -15.38 -1.45 -22.32
CA TYR A 639 -16.28 -0.30 -22.49
C TYR A 639 -15.51 1.00 -22.77
N TYR A 640 -14.41 1.24 -22.03
CA TYR A 640 -13.68 2.52 -22.12
C TYR A 640 -12.56 2.52 -23.18
N SER A 641 -11.99 1.35 -23.52
CA SER A 641 -10.97 1.22 -24.55
C SER A 641 -10.76 -0.20 -25.02
N ASP A 642 -10.55 -0.35 -26.32
CA ASP A 642 -10.01 -1.58 -26.89
C ASP A 642 -8.68 -1.93 -26.20
N GLU A 643 -8.52 -3.18 -25.75
CA GLU A 643 -7.35 -3.76 -25.06
C GLU A 643 -7.29 -3.69 -23.51
N ASP A 644 -8.34 -3.27 -22.79
CA ASP A 644 -8.32 -3.32 -21.31
C ASP A 644 -8.39 -4.74 -20.74
N PHE A 645 -8.97 -5.67 -21.49
CA PHE A 645 -8.85 -7.12 -21.34
C PHE A 645 -9.07 -7.79 -22.71
N GLU A 646 -8.77 -9.09 -22.80
CA GLU A 646 -9.02 -9.88 -24.00
C GLU A 646 -10.15 -10.88 -23.76
N LEU A 647 -11.10 -10.96 -24.70
CA LEU A 647 -12.15 -11.97 -24.71
C LEU A 647 -11.58 -13.37 -24.92
N ALA A 648 -12.25 -14.37 -24.34
CA ALA A 648 -11.93 -15.76 -24.59
C ALA A 648 -12.31 -16.19 -26.01
N THR A 649 -11.42 -16.99 -26.60
CA THR A 649 -11.57 -17.65 -27.89
C THR A 649 -11.19 -19.13 -27.74
N ASP A 650 -11.36 -19.92 -28.79
CA ASP A 650 -10.93 -21.33 -28.79
C ASP A 650 -9.41 -21.48 -28.58
N ASP A 651 -8.61 -20.45 -28.91
CA ASP A 651 -7.15 -20.45 -28.77
C ASP A 651 -6.68 -19.98 -27.36
N ASN A 652 -7.52 -19.29 -26.59
CA ASN A 652 -7.23 -18.76 -25.25
C ASN A 652 -8.44 -18.88 -24.28
N PRO A 653 -9.02 -20.08 -24.13
CA PRO A 653 -10.24 -20.26 -23.36
C PRO A 653 -10.09 -19.89 -21.87
N GLU A 654 -8.86 -19.88 -21.35
CA GLU A 654 -8.53 -19.49 -19.97
C GLU A 654 -8.82 -18.02 -19.63
N LYS A 655 -9.08 -17.16 -20.62
CA LYS A 655 -9.47 -15.77 -20.38
C LYS A 655 -10.91 -15.62 -19.91
N ASP A 656 -11.75 -16.64 -20.10
CA ASP A 656 -13.11 -16.67 -19.56
C ASP A 656 -13.05 -16.97 -18.06
N PRO A 657 -13.56 -16.11 -17.16
CA PRO A 657 -13.51 -16.35 -15.73
C PRO A 657 -14.24 -17.63 -15.29
N TYR A 658 -15.18 -18.13 -16.10
CA TYR A 658 -15.88 -19.38 -15.84
C TYR A 658 -15.20 -20.60 -16.46
N PHE A 659 -14.12 -20.45 -17.23
CA PHE A 659 -13.34 -21.59 -17.75
C PHE A 659 -12.34 -22.10 -16.71
N TYR A 660 -12.37 -23.39 -16.45
CA TYR A 660 -11.51 -24.07 -15.48
C TYR A 660 -10.55 -25.00 -16.25
N PRO A 661 -9.26 -24.64 -16.36
CA PRO A 661 -8.27 -25.41 -17.12
C PRO A 661 -8.19 -26.88 -16.70
N GLU A 662 -8.33 -27.17 -15.40
CA GLU A 662 -8.32 -28.51 -14.83
C GLU A 662 -9.45 -29.41 -15.32
N TYR A 663 -10.58 -28.81 -15.72
CA TYR A 663 -11.72 -29.51 -16.32
C TYR A 663 -11.82 -29.30 -17.83
N SER A 664 -10.98 -28.41 -18.39
CA SER A 664 -10.98 -27.97 -19.78
C SER A 664 -12.37 -27.56 -20.27
N LYS A 665 -13.17 -26.89 -19.41
CA LYS A 665 -14.54 -26.46 -19.73
C LYS A 665 -15.01 -25.31 -18.82
N LYS A 666 -16.09 -24.66 -19.23
CA LYS A 666 -16.80 -23.68 -18.40
C LYS A 666 -17.57 -24.34 -17.26
N VAL A 667 -17.53 -23.77 -16.06
CA VAL A 667 -18.16 -24.29 -14.85
C VAL A 667 -19.20 -23.29 -14.34
N ARG A 668 -20.48 -23.53 -14.66
CA ARG A 668 -21.61 -22.65 -14.30
C ARG A 668 -21.80 -22.42 -12.79
N CYS A 669 -21.41 -23.39 -11.96
CA CYS A 669 -21.62 -23.33 -10.51
C CYS A 669 -20.51 -22.53 -9.78
N ALA A 670 -19.51 -22.03 -10.50
CA ALA A 670 -18.49 -21.17 -9.94
C ALA A 670 -19.12 -19.85 -9.47
N LYS A 671 -19.00 -19.54 -8.18
CA LYS A 671 -19.42 -18.23 -7.67
C LYS A 671 -18.31 -17.21 -7.89
N SER A 672 -18.71 -15.99 -8.21
CA SER A 672 -17.80 -14.89 -8.57
C SER A 672 -17.92 -13.74 -7.58
N PHE A 673 -16.76 -13.27 -7.11
CA PHE A 673 -16.63 -12.22 -6.11
C PHE A 673 -15.69 -11.14 -6.59
N VAL A 674 -15.98 -9.89 -6.22
CA VAL A 674 -15.09 -8.76 -6.41
C VAL A 674 -14.74 -8.18 -5.05
N LEU A 675 -13.47 -7.90 -4.79
CA LEU A 675 -13.00 -7.20 -3.60
C LEU A 675 -12.39 -5.86 -4.03
N ILE A 676 -13.05 -4.76 -3.68
CA ILE A 676 -12.59 -3.41 -3.96
C ILE A 676 -11.72 -2.94 -2.80
N PHE A 677 -10.44 -2.67 -3.09
CA PHE A 677 -9.50 -2.09 -2.14
C PHE A 677 -9.18 -0.66 -2.54
N THR A 678 -9.46 0.32 -1.68
CA THR A 678 -9.17 1.74 -1.96
C THR A 678 -8.84 2.56 -0.72
N ASP A 679 -7.88 3.49 -0.85
CA ASP A 679 -7.54 4.47 0.18
C ASP A 679 -8.21 5.84 -0.04
N GLY A 680 -8.85 6.01 -1.20
CA GLY A 680 -9.45 7.24 -1.67
C GLY A 680 -10.97 7.19 -1.80
N GLU A 681 -11.55 8.33 -2.12
CA GLU A 681 -12.96 8.45 -2.55
C GLU A 681 -13.01 8.42 -4.08
N PRO A 682 -14.14 7.96 -4.66
CA PRO A 682 -14.49 8.24 -6.05
C PRO A 682 -14.13 9.67 -6.44
N TYR A 683 -13.27 9.84 -7.46
CA TYR A 683 -12.86 11.16 -7.93
C TYR A 683 -12.77 11.19 -9.44
N LYS A 684 -13.67 11.97 -10.04
CA LYS A 684 -14.00 11.94 -11.48
C LYS A 684 -14.44 10.54 -11.90
N ASP A 685 -15.46 10.08 -11.18
CA ASP A 685 -16.03 8.74 -11.24
C ASP A 685 -17.51 8.85 -11.64
N ALA A 686 -17.74 9.31 -12.87
CA ALA A 686 -19.06 9.71 -13.38
C ALA A 686 -19.41 9.10 -14.74
N ASN A 687 -18.46 8.52 -15.46
CA ASN A 687 -18.65 8.07 -16.83
C ASN A 687 -19.14 6.62 -16.87
N ILE A 688 -20.28 6.33 -16.25
CA ILE A 688 -20.95 5.03 -16.32
C ILE A 688 -22.10 5.06 -17.34
N PRO A 689 -22.57 3.91 -17.86
CA PRO A 689 -23.77 3.88 -18.69
C PRO A 689 -24.98 4.55 -18.01
N CYS A 690 -25.72 5.34 -18.76
CA CYS A 690 -26.82 6.15 -18.24
C CYS A 690 -27.92 5.37 -17.54
N GLU A 691 -28.17 4.16 -18.00
CA GLU A 691 -29.16 3.23 -17.45
C GLU A 691 -28.82 2.75 -16.04
N LEU A 692 -27.57 2.95 -15.59
CA LEU A 692 -27.11 2.56 -14.26
C LEU A 692 -27.24 3.70 -13.24
N VAL A 693 -27.47 4.94 -13.67
CA VAL A 693 -27.57 6.08 -12.75
C VAL A 693 -28.83 5.95 -11.89
N ASP A 694 -28.69 6.00 -10.55
CA ASP A 694 -29.78 5.80 -9.59
C ASP A 694 -30.48 4.44 -9.78
N TYR A 695 -29.71 3.45 -10.24
CA TYR A 695 -30.24 2.11 -10.49
C TYR A 695 -30.70 1.43 -9.21
N ASP A 696 -30.20 1.80 -8.02
CA ASP A 696 -30.68 1.27 -6.74
C ASP A 696 -31.92 2.00 -6.18
N GLU A 697 -32.28 3.17 -6.74
CA GLU A 697 -33.40 4.07 -6.37
C GLU A 697 -33.26 4.75 -4.99
N ASP A 698 -32.04 4.95 -4.50
CA ASP A 698 -31.77 5.69 -3.26
C ASP A 698 -31.93 7.21 -3.39
N ASN A 699 -32.06 7.72 -4.63
CA ASN A 699 -32.14 9.15 -5.01
C ASN A 699 -30.89 9.97 -4.67
N LEU A 700 -29.73 9.35 -4.48
CA LEU A 700 -28.45 9.99 -4.16
C LEU A 700 -27.57 10.22 -5.40
N ILE A 701 -28.13 10.80 -6.44
CA ILE A 701 -27.48 10.89 -7.77
C ILE A 701 -26.21 11.78 -7.81
N CYS A 702 -26.15 12.87 -7.02
CA CYS A 702 -25.03 13.84 -7.01
C CYS A 702 -25.12 14.76 -5.78
N SER A 703 -24.45 14.41 -4.68
CA SER A 703 -24.52 15.18 -3.42
C SER A 703 -23.78 16.53 -3.45
N ASP A 704 -22.92 16.82 -4.44
CA ASP A 704 -22.14 18.06 -4.52
C ASP A 704 -22.61 19.08 -5.59
N CYS A 705 -23.64 18.76 -6.38
CA CYS A 705 -24.06 19.60 -7.51
C CYS A 705 -25.16 20.63 -7.19
N LEU A 706 -25.36 21.01 -5.92
CA LEU A 706 -26.42 21.94 -5.51
C LEU A 706 -26.23 23.40 -5.96
N GLN A 707 -25.27 23.73 -6.85
CA GLN A 707 -25.10 25.09 -7.38
C GLN A 707 -25.03 25.24 -8.91
N SER A 708 -24.98 24.16 -9.71
CA SER A 708 -25.01 24.29 -11.18
C SER A 708 -26.27 23.66 -11.76
N LYS A 709 -27.07 24.45 -12.47
CA LYS A 709 -28.31 24.05 -13.15
C LYS A 709 -28.15 23.05 -14.31
N ASN A 710 -27.03 22.33 -14.40
CA ASN A 710 -26.75 21.27 -15.36
C ASN A 710 -25.95 20.17 -14.64
N CYS A 711 -26.65 19.27 -13.94
CA CYS A 711 -26.08 17.99 -13.53
C CYS A 711 -26.30 17.04 -14.70
N ASP A 712 -25.23 16.65 -15.37
CA ASP A 712 -25.26 15.56 -16.34
C ASP A 712 -24.54 14.39 -15.67
N CYS A 713 -25.31 13.52 -15.00
CA CYS A 713 -24.79 12.33 -14.32
C CYS A 713 -24.42 11.21 -15.33
N CYS A 714 -24.71 11.48 -16.61
CA CYS A 714 -24.38 10.75 -17.82
C CYS A 714 -23.29 11.48 -18.63
N SER A 715 -22.52 12.37 -18.01
CA SER A 715 -21.63 13.21 -18.79
C SER A 715 -20.46 12.41 -19.33
N THR A 716 -20.28 12.42 -20.65
CA THR A 716 -18.98 12.11 -21.28
C THR A 716 -17.92 13.18 -20.97
N ASN A 717 -18.21 14.09 -20.03
CA ASN A 717 -17.30 15.13 -19.59
C ASN A 717 -16.34 14.56 -18.54
N PRO A 718 -15.04 14.42 -18.85
CA PRO A 718 -14.04 13.89 -17.92
C PRO A 718 -13.74 14.82 -16.72
N ASP A 719 -14.46 15.94 -16.60
CA ASP A 719 -14.46 16.84 -15.45
C ASP A 719 -15.72 16.72 -14.56
N ALA A 720 -16.65 15.80 -14.86
CA ALA A 720 -17.80 15.53 -14.02
C ALA A 720 -17.40 14.80 -12.72
N HIS A 721 -18.11 15.06 -11.63
CA HIS A 721 -17.88 14.48 -10.31
C HIS A 721 -19.08 13.60 -9.94
N GLY A 722 -18.95 12.28 -10.06
CA GLY A 722 -19.91 11.31 -9.54
C GLY A 722 -19.37 10.76 -8.22
N ALA A 723 -20.17 10.86 -7.15
CA ALA A 723 -19.76 10.41 -5.82
C ALA A 723 -20.52 9.15 -5.37
N ASN A 724 -21.58 8.74 -6.10
CA ASN A 724 -22.54 7.73 -5.66
C ASN A 724 -23.02 6.82 -6.81
N ASN A 725 -22.13 6.52 -7.74
CA ASN A 725 -22.42 5.63 -8.88
C ASN A 725 -21.91 4.19 -8.63
N LEU A 726 -21.06 4.00 -7.62
CA LEU A 726 -20.38 2.72 -7.39
C LEU A 726 -21.34 1.65 -6.86
N ASP A 727 -22.19 2.05 -5.93
CA ASP A 727 -23.27 1.28 -5.31
C ASP A 727 -24.38 0.92 -6.30
N ASP A 728 -24.70 1.83 -7.22
CA ASP A 728 -25.58 1.60 -8.35
C ASP A 728 -25.06 0.49 -9.29
N VAL A 729 -23.81 0.63 -9.74
CA VAL A 729 -23.14 -0.36 -10.62
C VAL A 729 -23.05 -1.71 -9.92
N ALA A 730 -22.76 -1.71 -8.61
CA ALA A 730 -22.70 -2.91 -7.79
C ALA A 730 -24.06 -3.59 -7.63
N TYR A 731 -25.13 -2.81 -7.40
CA TYR A 731 -26.49 -3.33 -7.33
C TYR A 731 -26.90 -3.96 -8.65
N TRP A 732 -26.59 -3.30 -9.78
CA TRP A 732 -26.89 -3.81 -11.11
C TRP A 732 -26.21 -5.16 -11.35
N ALA A 733 -24.91 -5.30 -11.06
CA ALA A 733 -24.17 -6.55 -11.23
C ALA A 733 -24.69 -7.72 -10.38
N HIS A 734 -25.47 -7.42 -9.34
CA HIS A 734 -26.02 -8.40 -8.41
C HIS A 734 -27.47 -8.76 -8.72
N TRP A 735 -28.31 -7.77 -9.04
CA TRP A 735 -29.77 -7.90 -9.08
C TRP A 735 -30.40 -7.30 -10.34
N ASP A 736 -31.29 -8.06 -10.97
CA ASP A 736 -32.14 -7.59 -12.05
C ASP A 736 -33.50 -7.15 -11.49
N LYS A 737 -33.73 -5.84 -11.43
CA LYS A 737 -34.97 -5.25 -10.91
C LYS A 737 -36.20 -5.62 -11.75
N GLU A 738 -36.05 -5.70 -13.07
CA GLU A 738 -37.17 -5.96 -13.99
C GLU A 738 -37.64 -7.41 -13.88
N LYS A 739 -36.69 -8.34 -13.77
CA LYS A 739 -36.96 -9.77 -13.62
C LYS A 739 -37.17 -10.18 -12.16
N ASN A 740 -36.83 -9.32 -11.20
CA ASN A 740 -36.88 -9.57 -9.76
C ASN A 740 -36.15 -10.88 -9.38
N THR A 741 -34.96 -11.07 -9.93
CA THR A 741 -34.07 -12.21 -9.66
C THR A 741 -32.61 -11.75 -9.67
N TYR A 742 -31.68 -12.62 -9.27
CA TYR A 742 -30.26 -12.33 -9.42
C TYR A 742 -29.93 -12.08 -10.89
N ARG A 743 -29.07 -11.10 -11.17
CA ARG A 743 -28.67 -10.82 -12.55
C ARG A 743 -27.95 -12.04 -13.12
N ASP A 744 -28.25 -12.34 -14.37
CA ASP A 744 -27.50 -13.32 -15.13
C ASP A 744 -26.59 -12.59 -16.10
N LEU A 745 -25.30 -12.53 -15.77
CA LEU A 745 -24.24 -11.94 -16.59
C LEU A 745 -23.83 -12.88 -17.74
N ARG A 746 -24.28 -14.15 -17.73
CA ARG A 746 -23.80 -15.17 -18.68
C ARG A 746 -24.93 -15.99 -19.25
N GLU A 747 -25.60 -15.41 -20.24
CA GLU A 747 -26.70 -16.08 -20.97
C GLU A 747 -26.28 -17.38 -21.69
N ASP A 748 -24.96 -17.61 -21.91
CA ASP A 748 -24.44 -18.87 -22.47
C ASP A 748 -24.34 -20.01 -21.45
N LEU A 749 -24.62 -19.76 -20.17
CA LEU A 749 -24.53 -20.72 -19.07
C LEU A 749 -25.88 -20.90 -18.37
N ASP A 750 -26.14 -22.10 -17.85
CA ASP A 750 -27.42 -22.39 -17.19
C ASP A 750 -27.48 -21.81 -15.77
N GLY A 751 -28.44 -20.90 -15.54
CA GLY A 751 -28.73 -20.29 -14.23
C GLY A 751 -27.97 -18.98 -14.03
N ASN A 752 -28.31 -18.21 -12.99
CA ASN A 752 -27.82 -16.83 -12.90
C ASN A 752 -26.35 -16.74 -12.46
N GLN A 753 -25.50 -16.11 -13.28
CA GLN A 753 -24.16 -15.70 -12.90
C GLN A 753 -24.15 -14.23 -12.47
N TYR A 754 -24.04 -13.97 -11.16
CA TYR A 754 -23.98 -12.61 -10.60
C TYR A 754 -22.71 -12.40 -9.80
N LEU A 755 -22.39 -11.14 -9.51
CA LEU A 755 -21.25 -10.76 -8.66
C LEU A 755 -21.69 -10.49 -7.23
N THR A 756 -20.85 -10.90 -6.27
CA THR A 756 -20.93 -10.44 -4.88
C THR A 756 -19.72 -9.56 -4.57
N ILE A 757 -19.96 -8.33 -4.11
CA ILE A 757 -18.91 -7.31 -4.03
C ILE A 757 -18.60 -6.96 -2.57
N TYR A 758 -17.33 -7.06 -2.21
CA TYR A 758 -16.78 -6.65 -0.92
C TYR A 758 -15.98 -5.37 -1.09
N THR A 759 -15.91 -4.55 -0.05
CA THR A 759 -15.15 -3.31 -0.07
C THR A 759 -14.22 -3.21 1.13
N VAL A 760 -13.03 -2.64 0.93
CA VAL A 760 -12.05 -2.38 1.99
C VAL A 760 -11.55 -0.94 1.86
N GLY A 761 -11.97 -0.09 2.80
CA GLY A 761 -11.49 1.29 2.92
C GLY A 761 -10.20 1.34 3.72
N PHE A 762 -9.13 1.89 3.14
CA PHE A 762 -7.79 1.89 3.72
C PHE A 762 -7.32 3.28 4.20
N ALA A 763 -6.48 3.28 5.23
CA ALA A 763 -5.84 4.46 5.83
C ALA A 763 -6.77 5.52 6.46
N GLY A 764 -8.04 5.17 6.70
CA GLY A 764 -9.06 6.06 7.27
C GLY A 764 -9.64 5.63 8.62
N GLY A 765 -9.48 4.36 9.03
CA GLY A 765 -10.03 3.81 10.27
C GLY A 765 -11.56 3.67 10.33
N GLU A 766 -12.30 4.41 9.51
CA GLU A 766 -13.75 4.30 9.33
C GLU A 766 -14.07 3.90 7.88
N ILE A 767 -15.16 3.14 7.72
CA ILE A 767 -15.66 2.78 6.40
C ILE A 767 -16.44 3.95 5.82
N ARG A 768 -16.18 4.27 4.55
CA ARG A 768 -16.92 5.31 3.83
C ARG A 768 -18.30 4.79 3.45
N GLN A 769 -19.30 5.65 3.52
CA GLN A 769 -20.70 5.29 3.29
C GLN A 769 -20.90 4.66 1.90
N ILE A 770 -20.35 5.27 0.84
CA ILE A 770 -20.39 4.71 -0.52
C ILE A 770 -19.86 3.28 -0.61
N LEU A 771 -18.78 2.95 0.12
CA LEU A 771 -18.21 1.59 0.13
C LEU A 771 -19.09 0.61 0.91
N GLN A 772 -19.76 1.09 1.96
CA GLN A 772 -20.73 0.32 2.73
C GLN A 772 -21.97 -0.01 1.86
N ASP A 773 -22.56 1.00 1.23
CA ASP A 773 -23.74 0.86 0.38
C ASP A 773 -23.45 -0.06 -0.81
N THR A 774 -22.27 0.09 -1.43
CA THR A 774 -21.78 -0.82 -2.48
C THR A 774 -21.79 -2.28 -2.05
N ALA A 775 -21.26 -2.58 -0.87
CA ALA A 775 -21.19 -3.94 -0.38
C ALA A 775 -22.56 -4.50 0.00
N ASP A 776 -23.42 -3.68 0.60
CA ASP A 776 -24.77 -4.06 1.01
C ASP A 776 -25.66 -4.34 -0.22
N ASN A 777 -25.57 -3.50 -1.26
CA ASN A 777 -26.29 -3.64 -2.52
C ASN A 777 -25.91 -4.90 -3.30
N ALA A 778 -24.65 -5.35 -3.19
CA ALA A 778 -24.15 -6.53 -3.88
C ALA A 778 -24.04 -7.79 -2.99
N GLY A 779 -24.65 -7.78 -1.80
CA GLY A 779 -24.69 -8.95 -0.90
C GLY A 779 -23.33 -9.34 -0.29
N GLY A 780 -22.36 -8.43 -0.26
CA GLY A 780 -21.04 -8.61 0.35
C GLY A 780 -20.92 -8.01 1.75
N LYS A 781 -19.71 -7.56 2.11
CA LYS A 781 -19.41 -6.87 3.38
C LYS A 781 -18.35 -5.79 3.13
N ALA A 782 -18.45 -4.70 3.89
CA ALA A 782 -17.49 -3.62 3.88
C ALA A 782 -16.60 -3.67 5.13
N TYR A 783 -15.32 -3.34 4.97
CA TYR A 783 -14.33 -3.36 6.04
C TYR A 783 -13.52 -2.06 6.05
N ALA A 784 -13.22 -1.55 7.25
CA ALA A 784 -12.31 -0.42 7.43
C ALA A 784 -10.94 -0.92 7.92
N ALA A 785 -9.88 -0.35 7.38
CA ALA A 785 -8.51 -0.64 7.78
C ALA A 785 -7.75 0.66 8.05
N GLU A 786 -7.36 0.88 9.31
CA GLU A 786 -6.56 2.07 9.68
C GLU A 786 -5.10 1.97 9.24
N ASP A 787 -4.55 0.75 9.14
CA ASP A 787 -3.16 0.46 8.79
C ASP A 787 -3.01 -0.93 8.15
N GLY A 788 -1.78 -1.33 7.83
CA GLY A 788 -1.53 -2.62 7.18
C GLY A 788 -1.92 -3.84 8.02
N ALA A 789 -1.84 -3.78 9.35
CA ALA A 789 -2.28 -4.90 10.20
C ALA A 789 -3.81 -5.06 10.13
N ALA A 790 -4.55 -3.95 10.20
CA ALA A 790 -6.00 -3.96 10.02
C ALA A 790 -6.40 -4.37 8.59
N LEU A 791 -5.65 -3.94 7.57
CA LEU A 791 -5.86 -4.35 6.18
C LEU A 791 -5.71 -5.86 6.01
N LYS A 792 -4.69 -6.46 6.65
CA LYS A 792 -4.48 -7.91 6.61
C LYS A 792 -5.67 -8.65 7.21
N SER A 793 -6.16 -8.21 8.36
CA SER A 793 -7.34 -8.79 8.99
C SER A 793 -8.59 -8.65 8.11
N ALA A 794 -8.84 -7.45 7.55
CA ALA A 794 -9.99 -7.18 6.69
C ALA A 794 -10.02 -8.09 5.44
N ILE A 795 -8.90 -8.24 4.73
CA ILE A 795 -8.83 -9.10 3.54
C ILE A 795 -9.04 -10.56 3.94
N LEU A 796 -8.41 -11.04 5.02
CA LEU A 796 -8.59 -12.42 5.49
C LEU A 796 -10.04 -12.70 5.92
N GLU A 797 -10.70 -11.76 6.58
CA GLU A 797 -12.11 -11.85 6.93
C GLU A 797 -13.02 -11.89 5.70
N ALA A 798 -12.76 -11.04 4.70
CA ALA A 798 -13.47 -11.07 3.43
C ALA A 798 -13.32 -12.42 2.70
N ILE A 799 -12.08 -12.92 2.58
CA ILE A 799 -11.81 -14.23 1.95
C ILE A 799 -12.46 -15.37 2.73
N ASN A 800 -12.42 -15.35 4.06
CA ASN A 800 -13.09 -16.37 4.88
C ASN A 800 -14.62 -16.34 4.70
N ASP A 801 -15.22 -15.16 4.55
CA ASP A 801 -16.65 -15.03 4.25
C ASP A 801 -16.99 -15.55 2.84
N ILE A 802 -16.15 -15.24 1.85
CA ILE A 802 -16.23 -15.78 0.49
C ILE A 802 -16.18 -17.32 0.51
N LEU A 803 -15.21 -17.90 1.22
CA LEU A 803 -15.08 -19.36 1.35
C LEU A 803 -16.34 -19.96 2.01
N LYS A 804 -16.91 -19.32 3.02
CA LYS A 804 -18.20 -19.77 3.63
C LYS A 804 -19.38 -19.71 2.66
N LYS A 805 -19.44 -18.69 1.78
CA LYS A 805 -20.51 -18.55 0.79
C LYS A 805 -20.39 -19.54 -0.38
N THR A 806 -19.22 -20.13 -0.58
CA THR A 806 -18.86 -20.94 -1.77
C THR A 806 -18.83 -22.43 -1.50
N THR A 807 -18.78 -22.84 -0.24
CA THR A 807 -19.08 -24.21 0.16
C THR A 807 -20.53 -24.53 -0.19
N SER A 808 -20.75 -25.06 -1.39
CA SER A 808 -21.99 -25.74 -1.76
C SER A 808 -22.08 -27.04 -0.96
N SER A 809 -22.76 -26.95 0.18
CA SER A 809 -23.83 -27.86 0.58
C SER A 809 -23.63 -29.38 0.49
N THR A 810 -22.45 -29.93 0.79
CA THR A 810 -22.37 -31.20 1.51
C THR A 810 -21.24 -31.23 2.53
N SER A 811 -21.59 -31.55 3.77
CA SER A 811 -20.62 -31.86 4.81
C SER A 811 -19.69 -33.00 4.38
N VAL A 812 -18.39 -32.80 4.55
CA VAL A 812 -17.34 -33.80 4.33
C VAL A 812 -17.71 -35.11 5.03
N SER A 813 -17.59 -36.24 4.32
CA SER A 813 -17.89 -37.55 4.89
C SER A 813 -16.80 -38.00 5.86
N ALA A 814 -17.20 -38.53 7.02
CA ALA A 814 -16.28 -39.04 8.02
C ALA A 814 -16.01 -40.53 7.79
N PHE A 815 -14.73 -40.93 7.79
CA PHE A 815 -14.33 -42.33 7.78
C PHE A 815 -14.02 -42.80 9.20
N ALA A 816 -14.66 -43.88 9.64
CA ALA A 816 -14.12 -44.64 10.77
C ALA A 816 -12.78 -45.28 10.35
N GLU A 817 -11.78 -45.29 11.23
CA GLU A 817 -10.37 -45.63 11.00
C GLU A 817 -10.07 -46.74 9.97
N ARG A 818 -8.88 -46.68 9.34
CA ARG A 818 -8.30 -47.67 8.40
C ARG A 818 -7.93 -49.01 9.07
N THR A 819 -8.83 -49.64 9.83
CA THR A 819 -8.62 -51.00 10.32
C THR A 819 -9.25 -52.03 9.38
N LYS A 820 -8.76 -53.28 9.40
CA LYS A 820 -9.22 -54.35 8.47
C LYS A 820 -10.65 -54.86 8.77
N LYS A 821 -11.39 -54.27 9.71
CA LYS A 821 -12.73 -54.69 10.13
C LYS A 821 -13.57 -53.47 10.51
N GLY A 822 -14.84 -53.43 10.10
CA GLY A 822 -15.86 -52.52 10.65
C GLY A 822 -15.86 -51.05 10.19
N ALA A 823 -15.15 -50.70 9.11
CA ALA A 823 -15.10 -49.32 8.63
C ALA A 823 -16.44 -48.84 8.03
N LEU A 824 -16.93 -47.70 8.51
CA LEU A 824 -18.08 -46.98 7.97
C LEU A 824 -17.64 -45.66 7.33
N ALA A 825 -18.31 -45.29 6.24
CA ALA A 825 -18.32 -43.95 5.70
C ALA A 825 -19.64 -43.27 6.12
N ILE A 826 -19.55 -42.12 6.77
CA ILE A 826 -20.71 -41.36 7.24
C ILE A 826 -20.82 -40.10 6.42
N GLN A 827 -21.98 -39.87 5.81
CA GLN A 827 -22.24 -38.75 4.93
C GLN A 827 -23.38 -37.91 5.50
N ALA A 828 -23.10 -36.67 5.87
CA ALA A 828 -24.17 -35.72 6.16
C ALA A 828 -24.60 -34.96 4.90
N VAL A 829 -25.90 -34.70 4.83
CA VAL A 829 -26.59 -34.05 3.71
C VAL A 829 -27.64 -33.13 4.30
N PHE A 830 -27.99 -32.05 3.61
CA PHE A 830 -29.20 -31.30 3.95
C PHE A 830 -30.04 -31.01 2.73
N TYR A 831 -31.33 -30.82 2.98
CA TYR A 831 -32.31 -30.41 1.99
C TYR A 831 -32.90 -29.07 2.43
N PRO A 832 -32.75 -28.00 1.63
CA PRO A 832 -33.48 -26.76 1.85
C PRO A 832 -34.99 -27.00 1.90
N GLU A 833 -35.48 -27.96 1.11
CA GLU A 833 -36.85 -28.44 1.10
C GLU A 833 -36.91 -29.92 0.69
N LYS A 834 -37.78 -30.69 1.34
CA LYS A 834 -38.01 -32.11 1.02
C LYS A 834 -39.47 -32.49 1.13
N GLU A 835 -39.94 -33.20 0.12
CA GLU A 835 -41.28 -33.80 0.12
C GLU A 835 -41.26 -35.21 0.75
N PHE A 836 -42.19 -35.44 1.66
CA PHE A 836 -42.49 -36.71 2.29
C PHE A 836 -43.92 -37.14 1.92
N LYS A 837 -44.08 -37.76 0.74
CA LYS A 837 -45.38 -38.21 0.21
C LYS A 837 -46.44 -37.10 0.11
N SER A 838 -47.12 -36.76 1.21
CA SER A 838 -48.16 -35.73 1.32
C SER A 838 -47.79 -34.57 2.25
N TYR A 839 -46.55 -34.56 2.76
CA TYR A 839 -46.01 -33.54 3.67
C TYR A 839 -44.77 -32.91 3.06
N GLN A 840 -44.47 -31.68 3.43
CA GLN A 840 -43.31 -30.93 2.95
C GLN A 840 -42.67 -30.25 4.15
N THR A 841 -41.35 -30.27 4.23
CA THR A 841 -40.59 -29.61 5.29
C THR A 841 -39.33 -29.00 4.70
N THR A 842 -38.89 -27.88 5.28
CA THR A 842 -37.69 -27.14 4.86
C THR A 842 -36.55 -27.30 5.84
N TRP A 843 -35.31 -27.03 5.43
CA TRP A 843 -34.08 -27.04 6.26
C TRP A 843 -33.91 -28.33 7.10
N ILE A 844 -33.75 -29.43 6.37
CA ILE A 844 -33.72 -30.80 6.90
C ILE A 844 -32.32 -31.38 6.79
N GLY A 845 -31.76 -31.90 7.87
CA GLY A 845 -30.50 -32.63 7.84
C GLY A 845 -30.70 -34.15 7.78
N TYR A 846 -29.78 -34.81 7.09
CA TYR A 846 -29.62 -36.26 6.96
C TYR A 846 -28.20 -36.64 7.34
N LEU A 847 -28.05 -37.84 7.88
CA LEU A 847 -26.75 -38.43 8.17
C LEU A 847 -26.81 -39.90 7.81
N TYR A 848 -26.42 -40.19 6.57
CA TYR A 848 -26.35 -41.52 5.99
C TYR A 848 -25.07 -42.23 6.40
N SER A 849 -25.10 -43.56 6.41
CA SER A 849 -23.92 -44.37 6.59
C SER A 849 -23.86 -45.52 5.59
N TYR A 850 -22.66 -45.75 5.10
CA TYR A 850 -22.31 -46.79 4.13
C TYR A 850 -21.17 -47.62 4.69
N TRP A 851 -21.06 -48.86 4.22
CA TRP A 851 -19.89 -49.66 4.48
C TRP A 851 -18.70 -49.14 3.65
N LEU A 852 -17.51 -49.10 4.25
CA LEU A 852 -16.26 -48.92 3.52
C LEU A 852 -15.57 -50.27 3.41
N TYR A 853 -15.65 -50.89 2.24
CA TYR A 853 -14.90 -52.10 1.95
C TYR A 853 -13.46 -51.74 1.57
N ASN A 854 -12.50 -52.27 2.33
CA ASN A 854 -11.08 -51.97 2.13
C ASN A 854 -10.25 -53.26 2.23
N LYS A 855 -9.91 -53.85 1.07
CA LYS A 855 -8.92 -54.91 0.90
C LYS A 855 -7.75 -54.41 0.05
N VAL A 856 -6.64 -55.14 0.07
CA VAL A 856 -5.39 -54.79 -0.66
C VAL A 856 -5.63 -54.51 -2.14
N ASN A 857 -6.60 -55.21 -2.77
CA ASN A 857 -6.86 -55.13 -4.21
C ASN A 857 -8.20 -54.45 -4.56
N ALA A 858 -8.97 -53.98 -3.57
CA ALA A 858 -10.30 -53.41 -3.81
C ALA A 858 -10.69 -52.44 -2.68
N GLN A 859 -11.03 -51.21 -3.05
CA GLN A 859 -11.57 -50.19 -2.13
C GLN A 859 -12.85 -49.62 -2.72
N ASN A 860 -13.97 -49.73 -2.01
CA ASN A 860 -15.27 -49.22 -2.47
C ASN A 860 -16.24 -48.95 -1.32
N LEU A 861 -17.22 -48.09 -1.59
CA LEU A 861 -18.38 -47.90 -0.73
C LEU A 861 -19.42 -48.98 -1.03
N ARG A 862 -20.08 -49.51 0.00
CA ARG A 862 -21.16 -50.47 -0.16
C ARG A 862 -22.42 -50.07 0.60
N GLU A 863 -23.56 -50.37 0.01
CA GLU A 863 -24.84 -50.37 0.70
C GLU A 863 -25.00 -51.65 1.55
N ASP A 864 -26.05 -51.74 2.35
CA ASP A 864 -26.46 -52.87 3.20
C ASP A 864 -27.64 -53.58 2.50
N THR A 865 -27.36 -54.28 1.41
CA THR A 865 -28.37 -54.70 0.41
C THR A 865 -29.44 -55.60 1.02
N ASP A 866 -29.06 -56.52 1.91
CA ASP A 866 -29.97 -57.45 2.60
C ASP A 866 -30.43 -56.94 3.99
N LYS A 867 -29.92 -55.77 4.41
CA LYS A 867 -30.26 -55.08 5.67
C LYS A 867 -29.92 -55.88 6.93
N ASP A 868 -28.94 -56.77 6.87
CA ASP A 868 -28.50 -57.57 8.02
C ASP A 868 -27.49 -56.84 8.93
N LYS A 869 -26.95 -55.70 8.45
CA LYS A 869 -25.92 -54.87 9.09
C LYS A 869 -24.58 -55.59 9.22
N ILE A 870 -24.25 -56.44 8.26
CA ILE A 870 -23.01 -57.20 8.18
C ILE A 870 -22.46 -57.05 6.77
N LEU A 871 -21.33 -56.34 6.64
CA LEU A 871 -20.64 -56.21 5.36
C LEU A 871 -20.28 -57.59 4.76
N SER A 872 -20.88 -57.94 3.62
CA SER A 872 -20.72 -59.24 2.97
C SER A 872 -20.62 -59.14 1.43
N GLU A 873 -20.53 -60.29 0.76
CA GLU A 873 -20.52 -60.38 -0.71
C GLU A 873 -21.91 -60.14 -1.34
N THR A 874 -22.97 -60.08 -0.53
CA THR A 874 -24.33 -59.72 -0.98
C THR A 874 -24.54 -58.21 -1.11
N ASP A 875 -23.64 -57.41 -0.54
CA ASP A 875 -23.74 -55.95 -0.51
C ASP A 875 -23.20 -55.31 -1.77
N ASN A 876 -24.05 -54.54 -2.44
CA ASN A 876 -23.69 -53.88 -3.69
C ASN A 876 -22.71 -52.74 -3.47
N ILE A 877 -21.82 -52.57 -4.45
CA ILE A 877 -20.87 -51.47 -4.57
C ILE A 877 -21.60 -50.23 -5.10
N LEU A 878 -21.48 -49.12 -4.39
CA LEU A 878 -22.07 -47.84 -4.77
C LEU A 878 -21.08 -46.97 -5.55
N GLU A 879 -21.52 -46.47 -6.70
CA GLU A 879 -20.82 -45.47 -7.48
C GLU A 879 -21.77 -44.29 -7.76
N PHE A 880 -21.36 -43.11 -7.33
CA PHE A 880 -22.12 -41.89 -7.52
C PHE A 880 -21.66 -41.24 -8.82
N SER A 881 -22.59 -40.73 -9.63
CA SER A 881 -22.32 -39.95 -10.83
C SER A 881 -23.34 -38.82 -10.96
N ILE A 882 -22.97 -37.75 -11.65
CA ILE A 882 -23.91 -36.71 -12.08
C ILE A 882 -24.10 -36.86 -13.58
N ASP A 883 -25.34 -36.88 -14.06
CA ASP A 883 -25.63 -36.92 -15.49
C ASP A 883 -25.46 -35.54 -16.15
N SER A 884 -25.59 -35.49 -17.48
CA SER A 884 -25.42 -34.26 -18.28
C SER A 884 -26.42 -33.15 -17.93
N SER A 885 -27.47 -33.44 -17.15
CA SER A 885 -28.46 -32.46 -16.69
C SER A 885 -28.18 -31.93 -15.28
N GLY A 886 -27.12 -32.40 -14.61
CA GLY A 886 -26.82 -32.06 -13.22
C GLY A 886 -27.58 -32.91 -12.19
N SER A 887 -28.29 -33.96 -12.62
CA SER A 887 -29.04 -34.83 -11.72
C SER A 887 -28.16 -35.96 -11.17
N LEU A 888 -28.34 -36.29 -9.88
CA LEU A 888 -27.64 -37.41 -9.24
C LEU A 888 -28.12 -38.75 -9.78
N LYS A 889 -27.16 -39.61 -10.15
CA LYS A 889 -27.34 -41.04 -10.42
C LYS A 889 -26.42 -41.85 -9.52
N ILE A 890 -26.94 -42.90 -8.91
CA ILE A 890 -26.16 -43.80 -8.07
C ILE A 890 -26.27 -45.20 -8.66
N PHE A 891 -25.15 -45.75 -9.10
CA PHE A 891 -25.08 -47.08 -9.68
C PHE A 891 -24.67 -48.08 -8.58
N ALA A 892 -25.47 -49.12 -8.40
CA ALA A 892 -25.22 -50.21 -7.48
C ALA A 892 -24.79 -51.44 -8.28
N TYR A 893 -23.57 -51.93 -8.05
CA TYR A 893 -22.97 -53.07 -8.75
C TYR A 893 -22.83 -54.27 -7.82
N GLU A 894 -23.07 -55.47 -8.34
CA GLU A 894 -22.75 -56.70 -7.59
C GLU A 894 -21.22 -56.80 -7.44
N PRO A 895 -20.70 -57.13 -6.24
CA PRO A 895 -19.28 -57.36 -6.07
C PRO A 895 -18.88 -58.72 -6.65
N ASP A 896 -17.70 -58.79 -7.27
CA ASP A 896 -17.08 -60.08 -7.62
C ASP A 896 -16.44 -60.77 -6.40
N VAL A 897 -15.90 -61.97 -6.60
CA VAL A 897 -15.25 -62.79 -5.55
C VAL A 897 -14.04 -62.11 -4.90
N ASP A 898 -13.42 -61.13 -5.57
CA ASP A 898 -12.30 -60.35 -5.04
C ASP A 898 -12.77 -59.04 -4.39
N GLY A 899 -14.06 -58.70 -4.56
CA GLY A 899 -14.72 -57.52 -4.06
C GLY A 899 -14.60 -56.29 -4.96
N ASN A 900 -14.27 -56.49 -6.23
CA ASN A 900 -14.28 -55.47 -7.28
C ASN A 900 -15.67 -55.33 -7.90
N LYS A 901 -15.83 -54.27 -8.70
CA LYS A 901 -17.04 -53.94 -9.43
C LYS A 901 -17.39 -54.99 -10.49
N GLY A 902 -18.52 -55.68 -10.30
CA GLY A 902 -19.09 -56.65 -11.24
C GLY A 902 -20.21 -56.03 -12.10
N GLU A 903 -21.30 -56.77 -12.28
CA GLU A 903 -22.45 -56.34 -13.10
C GLU A 903 -23.29 -55.27 -12.40
N LEU A 904 -23.93 -54.39 -13.18
CA LEU A 904 -24.83 -53.37 -12.65
C LEU A 904 -26.12 -54.03 -12.15
N ALA A 905 -26.34 -54.01 -10.84
CA ALA A 905 -27.56 -54.53 -10.22
C ALA A 905 -28.72 -53.53 -10.34
N LYS A 906 -28.47 -52.26 -10.00
CA LYS A 906 -29.50 -51.24 -9.89
C LYS A 906 -28.97 -49.83 -10.11
N THR A 907 -29.84 -48.92 -10.52
CA THR A 907 -29.55 -47.48 -10.57
C THR A 907 -30.58 -46.73 -9.74
N TYR A 908 -30.11 -45.91 -8.81
CA TYR A 908 -30.92 -45.02 -7.98
C TYR A 908 -30.86 -43.59 -8.51
N SER A 909 -31.93 -42.83 -8.30
CA SER A 909 -31.98 -41.39 -8.63
C SER A 909 -32.01 -40.48 -7.40
N SER A 910 -32.00 -41.07 -6.19
CA SER A 910 -31.96 -40.35 -4.92
C SER A 910 -31.18 -41.14 -3.87
N LEU A 911 -30.57 -40.44 -2.92
CA LEU A 911 -29.90 -41.04 -1.75
C LEU A 911 -30.88 -41.83 -0.85
N ASP A 912 -32.17 -41.49 -0.87
CA ASP A 912 -33.20 -42.16 -0.07
C ASP A 912 -33.50 -43.60 -0.53
N GLU A 913 -33.14 -43.93 -1.77
CA GLU A 913 -33.37 -45.25 -2.36
C GLU A 913 -32.25 -46.25 -2.02
N VAL A 914 -31.09 -45.74 -1.59
CA VAL A 914 -29.91 -46.55 -1.24
C VAL A 914 -30.15 -47.29 0.07
N ALA A 915 -29.72 -48.55 0.15
CA ALA A 915 -29.81 -49.31 1.39
C ALA A 915 -28.68 -48.90 2.37
N TYR A 916 -28.84 -47.80 3.09
CA TYR A 916 -27.87 -47.37 4.11
C TYR A 916 -27.81 -48.35 5.31
N VAL A 917 -26.66 -48.41 5.99
CA VAL A 917 -26.48 -49.20 7.23
C VAL A 917 -27.36 -48.64 8.36
N TRP A 918 -27.35 -47.32 8.49
CA TRP A 918 -28.26 -46.54 9.32
C TRP A 918 -28.35 -45.10 8.81
N GLU A 919 -29.48 -44.45 9.08
CA GLU A 919 -29.70 -43.02 8.83
C GLU A 919 -30.22 -42.37 10.12
N ALA A 920 -29.58 -41.27 10.53
CA ALA A 920 -29.79 -40.68 11.85
C ALA A 920 -31.12 -39.93 11.98
N GLY A 921 -31.54 -39.25 10.92
CA GLY A 921 -32.75 -38.45 10.88
C GLY A 921 -34.02 -39.29 11.06
N GLU A 922 -34.12 -40.43 10.39
CA GLU A 922 -35.17 -41.45 10.52
C GLU A 922 -35.22 -41.99 11.95
N LYS A 923 -34.07 -42.28 12.56
CA LYS A 923 -34.01 -42.69 13.98
C LYS A 923 -34.48 -41.60 14.93
N LEU A 924 -34.20 -40.34 14.63
CA LEU A 924 -34.61 -39.21 15.45
C LEU A 924 -36.09 -38.83 15.21
N LYS A 925 -36.61 -39.09 14.01
CA LYS A 925 -38.02 -38.95 13.65
C LYS A 925 -38.88 -39.84 14.54
N GLU A 926 -38.53 -41.11 14.67
CA GLU A 926 -39.24 -42.10 15.49
C GLU A 926 -39.18 -41.84 17.00
N ARG A 927 -38.23 -41.01 17.48
CA ARG A 927 -38.07 -40.74 18.92
C ARG A 927 -38.99 -39.60 19.38
N HIS A 928 -39.81 -39.85 20.39
CA HIS A 928 -40.66 -38.82 21.01
C HIS A 928 -39.80 -37.69 21.61
N PRO A 929 -40.22 -36.40 21.54
CA PRO A 929 -39.47 -35.28 22.12
C PRO A 929 -39.05 -35.48 23.58
N ASP A 930 -39.92 -36.07 24.41
CA ASP A 930 -39.62 -36.35 25.82
C ASP A 930 -38.57 -37.44 26.05
N ASP A 931 -38.40 -38.37 25.10
CA ASP A 931 -37.36 -39.39 25.17
C ASP A 931 -35.98 -38.85 24.76
N ARG A 932 -35.91 -37.62 24.25
CA ARG A 932 -34.64 -36.96 23.90
C ARG A 932 -33.99 -36.38 25.15
N LYS A 933 -32.89 -37.01 25.55
CA LYS A 933 -32.00 -36.49 26.58
C LYS A 933 -31.13 -35.38 26.00
N ILE A 934 -31.46 -34.13 26.32
CA ILE A 934 -30.76 -32.94 25.86
C ILE A 934 -30.22 -32.21 27.08
N TYR A 935 -28.93 -31.87 27.07
CA TYR A 935 -28.26 -31.20 28.18
C TYR A 935 -27.42 -30.02 27.68
N THR A 936 -27.24 -29.03 28.55
CA THR A 936 -26.10 -28.10 28.51
C THR A 936 -25.14 -28.41 29.66
N VAL A 937 -23.99 -27.75 29.66
CA VAL A 937 -22.99 -27.81 30.73
C VAL A 937 -22.96 -26.45 31.43
N SER A 938 -23.09 -26.44 32.77
CA SER A 938 -22.92 -25.21 33.56
C SER A 938 -21.45 -24.83 33.71
N GLU A 939 -21.17 -23.61 34.20
CA GLU A 939 -19.82 -23.14 34.55
C GLU A 939 -19.08 -24.07 35.54
N PHE A 940 -19.81 -24.92 36.28
CA PHE A 940 -19.27 -25.89 37.24
C PHE A 940 -19.27 -27.33 36.70
N ASN A 941 -19.36 -27.54 35.39
CA ASN A 941 -19.39 -28.86 34.74
C ASN A 941 -20.57 -29.78 35.16
N HIS A 942 -21.69 -29.22 35.60
CA HIS A 942 -22.91 -30.00 35.84
C HIS A 942 -23.80 -30.03 34.60
N LEU A 943 -24.35 -31.22 34.29
CA LEU A 943 -25.31 -31.37 33.20
C LEU A 943 -26.68 -30.84 33.61
N ILE A 944 -27.18 -29.83 32.90
CA ILE A 944 -28.52 -29.26 33.09
C ILE A 944 -29.38 -29.68 31.92
N GLU A 945 -30.49 -30.35 32.20
CA GLU A 945 -31.42 -30.83 31.18
C GLU A 945 -32.20 -29.68 30.54
N PHE A 946 -32.29 -29.68 29.21
CA PHE A 946 -32.97 -28.65 28.42
C PHE A 946 -34.48 -28.93 28.34
N VAL A 947 -35.22 -28.45 29.33
CA VAL A 947 -36.69 -28.57 29.47
C VAL A 947 -37.29 -27.24 29.92
N PRO A 948 -38.57 -26.95 29.61
CA PRO A 948 -39.19 -25.66 29.96
C PRO A 948 -39.15 -25.34 31.45
N ALA A 949 -39.29 -26.35 32.32
CA ALA A 949 -39.23 -26.19 33.78
C ALA A 949 -37.88 -25.71 34.32
N LYS A 950 -36.83 -25.66 33.48
CA LYS A 950 -35.49 -25.19 33.82
C LYS A 950 -35.06 -23.98 32.98
N SER A 951 -36.00 -23.27 32.34
CA SER A 951 -35.73 -22.13 31.44
C SER A 951 -34.85 -21.04 32.05
N ASP A 952 -34.93 -20.84 33.37
CA ASP A 952 -34.18 -19.82 34.10
C ASP A 952 -32.65 -20.00 33.96
N TYR A 953 -32.18 -21.24 33.76
CA TYR A 953 -30.75 -21.53 33.52
C TYR A 953 -30.31 -21.23 32.08
N PHE A 954 -31.26 -20.93 31.19
CA PHE A 954 -31.03 -20.76 29.75
C PHE A 954 -31.35 -19.36 29.23
N GLU A 955 -31.83 -18.43 30.08
CA GLU A 955 -32.31 -17.12 29.63
C GLU A 955 -31.28 -16.34 28.78
N GLU A 956 -30.00 -16.39 29.17
CA GLU A 956 -28.91 -15.72 28.43
C GLU A 956 -28.60 -16.37 27.08
N TYR A 957 -28.90 -17.66 26.91
CA TYR A 957 -28.61 -18.43 25.69
C TYR A 957 -29.76 -18.47 24.69
N LEU A 958 -30.99 -18.16 25.13
CA LEU A 958 -32.18 -18.21 24.29
C LEU A 958 -32.37 -16.93 23.44
N GLY A 959 -31.66 -15.86 23.77
CA GLY A 959 -31.79 -14.55 23.12
C GLY A 959 -32.97 -13.73 23.65
N ASN A 960 -33.19 -12.54 23.08
CA ASN A 960 -34.26 -11.64 23.55
C ASN A 960 -35.65 -12.11 23.04
N PRO A 961 -36.59 -12.49 23.93
CA PRO A 961 -37.92 -12.97 23.54
C PRO A 961 -38.80 -11.94 22.82
N ASP A 962 -38.46 -10.65 22.92
CA ASP A 962 -39.16 -9.60 22.18
C ASP A 962 -38.93 -9.73 20.66
N ASN A 963 -37.80 -10.33 20.25
CA ASN A 963 -37.45 -10.57 18.85
C ASN A 963 -37.94 -11.93 18.33
N PHE A 964 -38.54 -12.77 19.17
CA PHE A 964 -39.01 -14.08 18.74
C PHE A 964 -40.24 -13.96 17.84
N PRO A 965 -40.35 -14.81 16.79
CA PRO A 965 -41.45 -14.79 15.85
C PRO A 965 -42.79 -14.98 16.55
N GLU A 966 -43.84 -14.33 16.00
CA GLU A 966 -45.20 -14.36 16.56
C GLU A 966 -45.76 -15.77 16.73
N CYS A 967 -45.32 -16.72 15.92
CA CYS A 967 -45.74 -18.12 15.99
C CYS A 967 -45.44 -18.79 17.34
N LEU A 968 -44.46 -18.29 18.10
CA LEU A 968 -44.13 -18.81 19.43
C LEU A 968 -45.08 -18.29 20.53
N GLY A 969 -46.03 -17.41 20.18
CA GLY A 969 -47.05 -16.86 21.07
C GLY A 969 -46.78 -15.41 21.49
N PHE A 970 -47.69 -14.86 22.30
CA PHE A 970 -47.69 -13.42 22.62
C PHE A 970 -46.99 -13.05 23.94
N PHE A 971 -47.00 -13.94 24.93
CA PHE A 971 -46.42 -13.68 26.25
C PHE A 971 -44.97 -14.20 26.32
N LYS A 972 -44.06 -13.43 26.93
CA LYS A 972 -42.63 -13.78 27.08
C LYS A 972 -42.40 -15.21 27.61
N SER A 973 -43.10 -15.59 28.68
CA SER A 973 -42.99 -16.94 29.26
C SER A 973 -43.41 -18.04 28.30
N ARG A 974 -44.50 -17.81 27.54
CA ARG A 974 -45.00 -18.77 26.56
C ARG A 974 -44.09 -18.87 25.34
N LYS A 975 -43.51 -17.75 24.90
CA LYS A 975 -42.51 -17.70 23.82
C LYS A 975 -41.28 -18.56 24.16
N ILE A 976 -40.78 -18.46 25.39
CA ILE A 976 -39.64 -19.25 25.88
C ILE A 976 -39.99 -20.74 25.96
N GLU A 977 -41.15 -21.07 26.56
CA GLU A 977 -41.63 -22.45 26.67
C GLU A 977 -41.77 -23.11 25.28
N ASN A 978 -42.44 -22.43 24.35
CA ASN A 978 -42.64 -22.91 22.99
C ASN A 978 -41.33 -23.02 22.20
N LEU A 979 -40.37 -22.11 22.40
CA LEU A 979 -39.05 -22.21 21.76
C LEU A 979 -38.30 -23.47 22.23
N ILE A 980 -38.27 -23.72 23.54
CA ILE A 980 -37.65 -24.92 24.11
C ILE A 980 -38.32 -26.18 23.55
N ASN A 981 -39.66 -26.23 23.55
CA ASN A 981 -40.41 -27.36 23.01
C ASN A 981 -40.16 -27.57 21.51
N TYR A 982 -40.11 -26.49 20.73
CA TYR A 982 -39.80 -26.54 19.30
C TYR A 982 -38.39 -27.12 19.03
N ILE A 983 -37.38 -26.72 19.80
CA ILE A 983 -36.01 -27.26 19.69
C ILE A 983 -35.96 -28.74 20.11
N ARG A 984 -36.72 -29.12 21.15
CA ARG A 984 -36.90 -30.52 21.57
C ARG A 984 -37.61 -31.37 20.51
N GLY A 985 -38.31 -30.74 19.58
CA GLY A 985 -38.90 -31.37 18.40
C GLY A 985 -40.41 -31.55 18.47
N GLU A 986 -41.09 -30.80 19.34
CA GLU A 986 -42.54 -30.65 19.31
C GLU A 986 -42.97 -29.74 18.15
N GLU A 987 -44.14 -30.02 17.59
CA GLU A 987 -44.73 -29.18 16.56
C GLU A 987 -45.42 -27.99 17.23
N ILE A 988 -45.07 -26.78 16.80
CA ILE A 988 -45.72 -25.55 17.25
C ILE A 988 -46.51 -24.97 16.07
N GLU A 989 -47.82 -24.86 16.23
CA GLU A 989 -48.73 -24.36 15.19
C GLU A 989 -48.34 -22.94 14.75
N GLY A 990 -48.31 -22.71 13.45
CA GLY A 990 -47.93 -21.43 12.84
C GLY A 990 -46.42 -21.19 12.72
N CYS A 991 -45.57 -22.01 13.36
CA CYS A 991 -44.13 -22.01 13.11
C CYS A 991 -43.79 -22.93 11.92
N ARG A 992 -42.51 -22.94 11.48
CA ARG A 992 -42.04 -23.87 10.44
C ARG A 992 -42.35 -25.31 10.87
N SER A 993 -43.20 -25.98 10.09
CA SER A 993 -43.61 -27.35 10.37
C SER A 993 -42.46 -28.33 10.25
N ARG A 994 -42.47 -29.34 11.12
CA ARG A 994 -41.54 -30.48 11.07
C ARG A 994 -42.26 -31.79 10.79
N VAL A 995 -43.58 -31.77 10.54
CA VAL A 995 -44.41 -32.96 10.35
C VAL A 995 -44.08 -33.60 9.01
N VAL A 996 -43.77 -34.89 9.01
CA VAL A 996 -43.38 -35.64 7.80
C VAL A 996 -44.31 -36.79 7.46
N ASP A 997 -45.24 -37.16 8.35
CA ASP A 997 -46.21 -38.21 8.08
C ASP A 997 -47.54 -38.03 8.83
N SER A 998 -48.53 -38.84 8.45
CA SER A 998 -49.89 -38.82 9.03
C SER A 998 -49.98 -39.47 10.41
N TRP A 999 -48.89 -40.04 10.92
CA TRP A 999 -48.79 -40.58 12.28
C TRP A 999 -48.34 -39.51 13.28
N GLY A 1000 -48.05 -38.28 12.82
CA GLY A 1000 -47.63 -37.17 13.65
C GLY A 1000 -46.15 -37.20 14.02
N ASN A 1001 -45.32 -37.92 13.24
CA ASN A 1001 -43.88 -37.89 13.47
C ASN A 1001 -43.26 -36.60 12.93
N ASN A 1002 -42.36 -36.02 13.73
CA ASN A 1002 -41.63 -34.81 13.38
C ASN A 1002 -40.18 -35.11 13.01
N TRP A 1003 -39.67 -34.49 11.95
CA TRP A 1003 -38.25 -34.48 11.63
C TRP A 1003 -37.47 -33.50 12.53
N LYS A 1004 -36.56 -34.03 13.33
CA LYS A 1004 -35.90 -33.26 14.41
C LYS A 1004 -34.46 -32.88 14.09
N LEU A 1005 -33.84 -33.53 13.08
CA LEU A 1005 -32.47 -33.23 12.66
C LEU A 1005 -32.50 -32.05 11.69
N ALA A 1006 -32.05 -30.89 12.16
CA ALA A 1006 -31.89 -29.70 11.33
C ALA A 1006 -30.74 -29.88 10.33
N ASP A 1007 -30.70 -29.00 9.34
CA ASP A 1007 -29.67 -28.94 8.31
C ASP A 1007 -28.24 -28.95 8.87
N ILE A 1008 -27.37 -29.69 8.17
CA ILE A 1008 -25.95 -29.88 8.50
C ILE A 1008 -25.15 -29.19 7.38
N VAL A 1009 -24.96 -27.88 7.50
CA VAL A 1009 -24.35 -27.03 6.44
C VAL A 1009 -22.89 -26.69 6.73
N TYR A 1010 -22.47 -26.69 8.00
CA TYR A 1010 -21.11 -26.32 8.44
C TYR A 1010 -20.54 -27.25 9.52
N SER A 1011 -21.02 -28.49 9.59
CA SER A 1011 -20.52 -29.47 10.55
C SER A 1011 -20.05 -30.73 9.84
N THR A 1012 -18.83 -31.17 10.18
CA THR A 1012 -18.32 -32.47 9.76
C THR A 1012 -18.61 -33.48 10.87
N PRO A 1013 -19.31 -34.59 10.56
CA PRO A 1013 -19.51 -35.66 11.55
C PRO A 1013 -18.16 -36.20 12.06
N ILE A 1014 -18.06 -36.52 13.34
CA ILE A 1014 -16.85 -37.10 13.93
C ILE A 1014 -17.22 -38.42 14.61
N VAL A 1015 -16.46 -39.47 14.32
CA VAL A 1015 -16.59 -40.77 15.00
C VAL A 1015 -15.64 -40.80 16.19
N VAL A 1016 -16.18 -41.05 17.38
CA VAL A 1016 -15.40 -41.27 18.61
C VAL A 1016 -15.61 -42.70 19.08
N ASN A 1017 -14.51 -43.45 19.19
CA ASN A 1017 -14.52 -44.83 19.65
C ASN A 1017 -14.44 -44.87 21.19
N TYR A 1018 -15.26 -45.72 21.82
CA TYR A 1018 -15.18 -46.03 23.25
C TYR A 1018 -14.86 -47.52 23.43
N PRO A 1019 -13.59 -47.94 23.27
CA PRO A 1019 -13.21 -49.36 23.28
C PRO A 1019 -13.64 -50.07 24.56
N GLU A 1020 -13.48 -49.42 25.72
CA GLU A 1020 -13.85 -49.97 27.03
C GLU A 1020 -15.36 -50.21 27.18
N LYS A 1021 -16.19 -49.51 26.39
CA LYS A 1021 -17.65 -49.63 26.43
C LYS A 1021 -18.22 -50.45 25.26
N GLY A 1022 -17.37 -50.87 24.32
CA GLY A 1022 -17.77 -51.70 23.19
C GLY A 1022 -18.67 -51.01 22.16
N TYR A 1023 -18.55 -49.68 21.99
CA TYR A 1023 -19.26 -48.95 20.93
C TYR A 1023 -18.55 -47.65 20.53
N SER A 1024 -18.97 -47.10 19.39
CA SER A 1024 -18.57 -45.81 18.84
C SER A 1024 -19.77 -44.87 18.77
N VAL A 1025 -19.50 -43.57 18.83
CA VAL A 1025 -20.50 -42.51 18.78
C VAL A 1025 -20.14 -41.54 17.66
N VAL A 1026 -21.13 -41.17 16.87
CA VAL A 1026 -21.02 -40.17 15.81
C VAL A 1026 -21.57 -38.86 16.33
N TYR A 1027 -20.72 -37.85 16.38
CA TYR A 1027 -21.06 -36.50 16.76
C TYR A 1027 -21.24 -35.63 15.53
N THR A 1028 -22.32 -34.85 15.46
CA THR A 1028 -22.50 -33.85 14.40
C THR A 1028 -23.25 -32.64 14.91
N GLY A 1029 -22.77 -31.45 14.58
CA GLY A 1029 -23.52 -30.21 14.77
C GLY A 1029 -24.62 -30.08 13.73
N SER A 1030 -25.68 -29.35 14.08
CA SER A 1030 -26.73 -28.95 13.14
C SER A 1030 -27.13 -27.50 13.41
N ASN A 1031 -27.61 -26.81 12.38
CA ASN A 1031 -28.02 -25.41 12.46
C ASN A 1031 -29.28 -25.19 13.33
N GLY A 1032 -29.87 -26.26 13.87
CA GLY A 1032 -30.85 -26.20 14.94
C GLY A 1032 -30.28 -25.85 16.33
N GLY A 1033 -29.00 -25.45 16.42
CA GLY A 1033 -28.33 -25.06 17.66
C GLY A 1033 -27.89 -26.25 18.53
N MET A 1034 -27.76 -27.44 17.94
CA MET A 1034 -27.58 -28.69 18.68
C MET A 1034 -26.39 -29.49 18.18
N LEU A 1035 -25.58 -30.01 19.11
CA LEU A 1035 -24.65 -31.10 18.88
C LEU A 1035 -25.38 -32.44 19.11
N HIS A 1036 -25.53 -33.22 18.06
CA HIS A 1036 -26.15 -34.55 18.13
C HIS A 1036 -25.09 -35.63 18.36
N ALA A 1037 -25.46 -36.69 19.09
CA ALA A 1037 -24.62 -37.84 19.37
C ALA A 1037 -25.39 -39.14 19.07
N PHE A 1038 -24.96 -39.87 18.03
CA PHE A 1038 -25.62 -41.09 17.57
C PHE A 1038 -24.74 -42.30 17.87
N LYS A 1039 -25.28 -43.30 18.56
CA LYS A 1039 -24.56 -44.55 18.82
C LYS A 1039 -24.49 -45.37 17.52
N ALA A 1040 -23.30 -45.57 16.97
CA ALA A 1040 -23.08 -46.25 15.69
C ALA A 1040 -22.72 -47.73 15.80
N GLY A 1041 -22.74 -48.31 17.02
CA GLY A 1041 -22.38 -49.72 17.24
C GLY A 1041 -20.88 -49.91 17.48
N TYR A 1042 -20.36 -51.13 17.37
CA TYR A 1042 -18.92 -51.40 17.45
C TYR A 1042 -18.34 -51.27 16.04
N LEU A 1043 -17.48 -50.27 15.83
CA LEU A 1043 -16.79 -50.00 14.57
C LEU A 1043 -15.38 -50.59 14.60
#